data_AF-A0AAD9LY24-F1
#
_entry.id   AF-A0AAD9LY24-F1
#
_cell.length_a   1.000
_cell.length_b   1.000
_cell.length_c   1.000
_cell.angle_alpha   90.00
_cell.angle_beta   90.00
_cell.angle_gamma   90.00
#
_symmetry.space_group_name_H-M   'P 1'
#
loop_
_entity.id
_entity.type
_entity.pdbx_description
1 polymer ?
#
loop_
_entity_poly.entity_id
_entity_poly.type
_entity_poly.pdbx_seq_one_letter_code
_entity_poly.pdbx_strand_id
1 'polypeptide(L)'
;MSNGKTSQGTSGPDNDDQGNEDPAAFAGTAAHMRLNIVVLFMGSRGDLQPSLAVAALLQRRHGHRVRIASHPPYRAAVEAAGVGFYSIGRTDVKTMMERRLLPREELRRLVPTIKADFREMGERWWGACVGDPDPDGGGGGEEGDALVADLVLSTMHVYNQTSAAARLGVPLHLFGMNPRIYSKEIPHSQAGWALEKPSRAKNVISWWFSDVMFLQVMKSVVNDVRVNIMGLEAMSPAWWLSQYSRMGVPCTYLWSPRLLPKPTDWPDNVHISGFVFDRAPEGYAPPAALARFLAAEETPPVYIGFGSMSFANAPEVFAEIFEAVARAGVRAVVCRGWANLDGDEAGRGLGHVCIVDEVPHAWLFPRVRAVVCHGGSGTTAMALRSGRPTLVVPVAGDQPFWATRVRAAGCGPESGFGIAEMTGEKFEERLRELLKPEYAAAAERFAEELRGERPGEEVCVEQIVGTLGVYEREGRCAVYDGRPAVWRTHGGEQLSAVAAHVLVGNGRVRGDDLRALHLVKWPDLVSPGDPVTGLVLGIGQALGSVVEDAKGGHWGKLGLHMLRAPLTILAAMAFGLFNLLDFVLYKLGSPCEPKLYASNPRTYTYAQMLGFLAAAPWVELASAVTGPPVLARSGRGAPRAALEAPLAVVRTLLALLNVAAGLAGITLRRLEVACARTMGERQGRDVVAEARVRQGRVEAEGLRAEGAEMGRDLVGDIVRRWDEKKRA
;
A
#
# COMPACT_ATOMS: atom_id res chain seq x y z
N MET A 1 47.42 -58.67 25.45
CA MET A 1 48.06 -57.51 24.81
C MET A 1 47.19 -56.30 25.15
N SER A 2 47.45 -55.63 26.28
CA SER A 2 48.05 -54.27 26.38
C SER A 2 47.12 -53.17 25.83
N ASN A 3 46.30 -52.48 26.65
CA ASN A 3 46.57 -51.28 27.49
C ASN A 3 46.48 -49.91 26.77
N GLY A 4 45.79 -48.94 27.41
CA GLY A 4 45.90 -47.46 27.23
C GLY A 4 44.60 -46.77 26.74
N LYS A 5 43.86 -45.88 27.44
CA LYS A 5 44.17 -44.52 28.03
C LYS A 5 44.90 -43.62 27.00
N THR A 6 44.55 -42.35 26.67
CA THR A 6 44.15 -41.15 27.44
C THR A 6 43.93 -39.98 26.43
N SER A 7 42.88 -39.13 26.55
CA SER A 7 42.86 -37.67 26.88
C SER A 7 43.50 -36.60 25.94
N GLN A 8 42.87 -35.41 25.95
CA GLN A 8 43.30 -34.04 25.48
C GLN A 8 42.94 -33.70 24.00
N GLY A 9 42.42 -32.53 23.60
CA GLY A 9 42.27 -31.20 24.21
C GLY A 9 42.98 -30.13 23.35
N THR A 10 42.35 -28.96 23.10
CA THR A 10 42.85 -27.73 22.40
C THR A 10 42.80 -27.77 20.86
N SER A 11 42.46 -26.75 20.06
CA SER A 11 42.23 -25.28 20.15
C SER A 11 41.53 -24.78 18.85
N GLY A 12 40.66 -23.75 18.89
CA GLY A 12 40.08 -23.08 17.68
C GLY A 12 41.02 -22.02 17.06
N PRO A 13 40.53 -20.96 16.36
CA PRO A 13 39.44 -20.81 15.37
C PRO A 13 39.94 -20.12 14.04
N ASP A 14 39.00 -19.75 13.15
CA ASP A 14 39.11 -18.78 12.03
C ASP A 14 39.91 -19.13 10.75
N ASN A 15 39.22 -19.20 9.60
CA ASN A 15 39.29 -18.17 8.55
C ASN A 15 38.46 -18.51 7.30
N ASP A 16 37.79 -17.47 6.80
CA ASP A 16 37.50 -17.17 5.40
C ASP A 16 36.71 -18.20 4.56
N ASP A 17 35.39 -18.04 4.57
CA ASP A 17 34.55 -18.42 3.42
C ASP A 17 34.07 -17.14 2.71
N GLN A 18 35.02 -16.41 2.12
CA GLN A 18 34.75 -15.49 1.02
C GLN A 18 34.56 -16.33 -0.25
N GLY A 19 33.36 -16.89 -0.39
CA GLY A 19 32.90 -17.50 -1.63
C GLY A 19 32.57 -16.42 -2.66
N ASN A 20 33.54 -16.16 -3.53
CA ASN A 20 33.41 -15.43 -4.79
C ASN A 20 32.32 -16.10 -5.67
N GLU A 21 31.06 -15.67 -5.53
CA GLU A 21 29.97 -16.11 -6.41
C GLU A 21 30.07 -15.35 -7.73
N ASP A 22 30.63 -16.05 -8.72
CA ASP A 22 30.77 -15.64 -10.11
C ASP A 22 29.38 -15.33 -10.73
N PRO A 23 29.09 -14.09 -11.21
CA PRO A 23 27.79 -13.72 -11.76
C PRO A 23 27.38 -14.53 -13.02
N ALA A 24 28.31 -15.30 -13.58
CA ALA A 24 28.12 -16.05 -14.82
C ALA A 24 27.53 -17.47 -14.65
N ALA A 25 27.29 -17.94 -13.41
CA ALA A 25 26.86 -19.33 -13.17
C ALA A 25 25.34 -19.62 -13.36
N PHE A 26 24.53 -18.64 -13.82
CA PHE A 26 23.09 -18.83 -14.07
C PHE A 26 22.73 -19.20 -15.52
N ALA A 27 23.66 -19.80 -16.28
CA ALA A 27 23.38 -20.28 -17.63
C ALA A 27 22.83 -21.73 -17.60
N GLY A 28 21.57 -21.90 -17.20
CA GLY A 28 20.94 -23.23 -17.22
C GLY A 28 19.58 -23.38 -16.56
N THR A 29 18.63 -22.46 -16.74
CA THR A 29 17.25 -22.62 -16.24
C THR A 29 16.24 -21.96 -17.18
N ALA A 30 15.06 -22.56 -17.33
CA ALA A 30 13.95 -22.01 -18.11
C ALA A 30 13.75 -20.51 -17.78
N ALA A 31 13.69 -19.65 -18.80
CA ALA A 31 13.65 -18.20 -18.61
C ALA A 31 12.53 -17.81 -17.62
N HIS A 32 12.91 -17.34 -16.43
CA HIS A 32 11.97 -16.83 -15.44
C HIS A 32 11.25 -15.60 -16.01
N MET A 33 9.92 -15.55 -15.86
CA MET A 33 9.11 -14.43 -16.34
C MET A 33 9.50 -13.15 -15.57
N ARG A 34 9.96 -12.13 -16.29
CA ARG A 34 10.38 -10.86 -15.70
C ARG A 34 9.26 -9.83 -15.77
N LEU A 35 8.73 -9.45 -14.62
CA LEU A 35 7.65 -8.48 -14.44
C LEU A 35 8.18 -7.05 -14.24
N ASN A 36 7.38 -6.07 -14.65
CA ASN A 36 7.52 -4.66 -14.29
C ASN A 36 6.69 -4.36 -13.04
N ILE A 37 7.34 -4.00 -11.93
CA ILE A 37 6.71 -3.75 -10.64
C ILE A 37 6.78 -2.25 -10.34
N VAL A 38 5.63 -1.64 -10.05
CA VAL A 38 5.57 -0.25 -9.60
C VAL A 38 5.18 -0.23 -8.14
N VAL A 39 6.04 0.33 -7.30
CA VAL A 39 5.77 0.60 -5.89
C VAL A 39 5.23 2.02 -5.77
N LEU A 40 3.94 2.14 -5.50
CA LEU A 40 3.32 3.41 -5.13
C LEU A 40 3.70 3.72 -3.68
N PHE A 41 4.38 4.83 -3.48
CA PHE A 41 4.93 5.18 -2.18
C PHE A 41 4.39 6.52 -1.68
N MET A 42 4.02 6.52 -0.41
CA MET A 42 3.80 7.69 0.40
C MET A 42 4.23 7.37 1.83
N GLY A 43 5.06 8.22 2.43
CA GLY A 43 5.58 7.98 3.77
C GLY A 43 6.86 8.75 4.04
N SER A 44 7.36 8.59 5.25
CA SER A 44 8.65 9.13 5.70
C SER A 44 9.79 8.19 5.34
N ARG A 45 11.01 8.51 5.79
CA ARG A 45 12.16 7.61 5.66
C ARG A 45 11.92 6.24 6.30
N GLY A 46 11.17 6.20 7.41
CA GLY A 46 10.82 4.94 8.09
C GLY A 46 9.97 4.00 7.25
N ASP A 47 9.25 4.52 6.26
CA ASP A 47 8.47 3.73 5.29
C ASP A 47 9.31 3.38 4.05
N LEU A 48 10.23 4.28 3.66
CA LEU A 48 11.06 4.11 2.47
C LEU A 48 12.03 2.95 2.61
N GLN A 49 12.73 2.86 3.75
CA GLN A 49 13.78 1.85 3.94
C GLN A 49 13.26 0.42 3.76
N PRO A 50 12.13 0.03 4.38
CA PRO A 50 11.57 -1.29 4.14
C PRO A 50 11.09 -1.51 2.70
N SER A 51 10.59 -0.46 2.03
CA SER A 51 10.21 -0.51 0.62
C SER A 51 11.42 -0.80 -0.29
N LEU A 52 12.57 -0.20 0.02
CA LEU A 52 13.83 -0.44 -0.70
C LEU A 52 14.34 -1.86 -0.48
N ALA A 53 14.28 -2.38 0.74
CA ALA A 53 14.69 -3.75 1.04
C ALA A 53 13.85 -4.78 0.25
N VAL A 54 12.52 -4.60 0.22
CA VAL A 54 11.61 -5.45 -0.56
C VAL A 54 11.88 -5.32 -2.06
N ALA A 55 12.06 -4.09 -2.58
CA ALA A 55 12.36 -3.85 -3.99
C ALA A 55 13.68 -4.53 -4.41
N ALA A 56 14.74 -4.39 -3.61
CA ALA A 56 16.03 -4.99 -3.88
C ALA A 56 15.98 -6.53 -3.89
N LEU A 57 15.20 -7.14 -2.99
CA LEU A 57 15.01 -8.59 -2.99
C LEU A 57 14.23 -9.08 -4.23
N LEU A 58 13.18 -8.36 -4.65
CA LEU A 58 12.44 -8.67 -5.88
C LEU A 58 13.33 -8.59 -7.13
N GLN A 59 14.26 -7.63 -7.19
CA GLN A 59 15.23 -7.53 -8.27
C GLN A 59 16.26 -8.67 -8.21
N ARG A 60 16.94 -8.83 -7.07
CA ARG A 60 18.09 -9.75 -6.94
C ARG A 60 17.70 -11.23 -6.98
N ARG A 61 16.59 -11.61 -6.34
CA ARG A 61 16.16 -13.03 -6.26
C ARG A 61 15.22 -13.45 -7.37
N HIS A 62 14.44 -12.51 -7.95
CA HIS A 62 13.40 -12.83 -8.93
C HIS A 62 13.58 -12.13 -10.29
N GLY A 63 14.62 -11.32 -10.46
CA GLY A 63 14.96 -10.66 -11.72
C GLY A 63 13.98 -9.59 -12.18
N HIS A 64 13.00 -9.20 -11.35
CA HIS A 64 11.97 -8.23 -11.71
C HIS A 64 12.54 -6.82 -11.92
N ARG A 65 11.90 -6.00 -12.75
CA ARG A 65 12.23 -4.58 -12.88
C ARG A 65 11.34 -3.80 -11.93
N VAL A 66 11.92 -3.08 -10.97
CA VAL A 66 11.17 -2.37 -9.93
C VAL A 66 11.39 -0.86 -10.05
N ARG A 67 10.30 -0.10 -9.94
CA ARG A 67 10.29 1.37 -9.86
C ARG A 67 9.51 1.81 -8.64
N ILE A 68 10.01 2.78 -7.89
CA ILE A 68 9.31 3.42 -6.77
C ILE A 68 8.86 4.82 -7.19
N ALA A 69 7.55 5.04 -7.13
CA ALA A 69 6.95 6.36 -7.33
C ALA A 69 6.85 7.07 -5.98
N SER A 70 7.77 8.03 -5.73
CA SER A 70 7.98 8.66 -4.42
C SER A 70 8.28 10.16 -4.52
N HIS A 71 8.42 10.83 -3.37
CA HIS A 71 8.71 12.25 -3.29
C HIS A 71 10.14 12.56 -3.78
N PRO A 72 10.38 13.69 -4.48
CA PRO A 72 11.67 14.06 -5.05
C PRO A 72 12.89 13.96 -4.11
N PRO A 73 12.80 14.33 -2.81
CA PRO A 73 13.94 14.21 -1.89
C PRO A 73 14.49 12.78 -1.72
N TYR A 74 13.71 11.76 -2.08
CA TYR A 74 14.14 10.36 -1.97
C TYR A 74 14.80 9.81 -3.23
N ARG A 75 14.88 10.58 -4.34
CA ARG A 75 15.49 10.15 -5.60
C ARG A 75 16.87 9.54 -5.40
N ALA A 76 17.77 10.29 -4.80
CA ALA A 76 19.16 9.85 -4.62
C ALA A 76 19.26 8.53 -3.81
N ALA A 77 18.42 8.36 -2.78
CA ALA A 77 18.41 7.15 -1.97
C ALA A 77 17.85 5.94 -2.74
N VAL A 78 16.82 6.14 -3.57
CA VAL A 78 16.21 5.10 -4.40
C VAL A 78 17.16 4.66 -5.51
N GLU A 79 17.78 5.61 -6.19
CA GLU A 79 18.75 5.35 -7.27
C GLU A 79 20.03 4.70 -6.72
N ALA A 80 20.53 5.12 -5.55
CA ALA A 80 21.67 4.48 -4.89
C ALA A 80 21.40 3.01 -4.51
N ALA A 81 20.14 2.62 -4.33
CA ALA A 81 19.75 1.23 -4.11
C ALA A 81 19.63 0.41 -5.41
N GLY A 82 19.83 1.03 -6.59
CA GLY A 82 19.67 0.39 -7.89
C GLY A 82 18.20 0.20 -8.31
N VAL A 83 17.29 0.97 -7.72
CA VAL A 83 15.84 0.90 -7.99
C VAL A 83 15.45 2.10 -8.87
N GLY A 84 14.53 1.89 -9.82
CA GLY A 84 14.04 3.00 -10.66
C GLY A 84 13.24 4.01 -9.83
N PHE A 85 13.42 5.31 -10.08
CA PHE A 85 12.65 6.37 -9.41
C PHE A 85 11.60 6.97 -10.35
N TYR A 86 10.49 7.46 -9.79
CA TYR A 86 9.52 8.30 -10.46
C TYR A 86 8.97 9.37 -9.50
N SER A 87 8.97 10.63 -9.92
CA SER A 87 8.51 11.72 -9.04
C SER A 87 6.98 11.79 -8.92
N ILE A 88 6.48 11.94 -7.69
CA ILE A 88 5.04 12.06 -7.40
C ILE A 88 4.57 13.48 -7.10
N GLY A 89 5.40 14.50 -7.32
CA GLY A 89 4.98 15.89 -7.14
C GLY A 89 5.97 16.72 -6.36
N ARG A 90 5.71 18.03 -6.33
CA ARG A 90 6.63 19.01 -5.73
C ARG A 90 6.56 19.06 -4.21
N THR A 91 5.43 18.66 -3.64
CA THR A 91 5.21 18.73 -2.19
C THR A 91 6.01 17.64 -1.49
N ASP A 92 6.93 18.08 -0.61
CA ASP A 92 7.76 17.19 0.17
C ASP A 92 7.03 16.62 1.40
N VAL A 93 7.55 15.51 1.92
CA VAL A 93 6.99 14.82 3.09
C VAL A 93 7.05 15.69 4.34
N LYS A 94 8.09 16.54 4.45
CA LYS A 94 8.30 17.42 5.60
C LYS A 94 7.15 18.41 5.74
N THR A 95 6.82 19.11 4.67
CA THR A 95 5.68 20.03 4.59
C THR A 95 4.38 19.32 4.93
N MET A 96 4.18 18.09 4.44
CA MET A 96 2.98 17.31 4.77
C MET A 96 2.90 16.94 6.26
N MET A 97 4.03 16.64 6.90
CA MET A 97 4.08 16.35 8.33
C MET A 97 3.88 17.60 9.17
N GLU A 98 4.53 18.72 8.81
CA GLU A 98 4.38 20.00 9.51
C GLU A 98 2.94 20.48 9.50
N ARG A 99 2.22 20.31 8.38
CA ARG A 99 0.77 20.62 8.30
C ARG A 99 -0.07 19.84 9.31
N ARG A 100 0.34 18.64 9.74
CA ARG A 100 -0.38 17.87 10.77
C ARG A 100 -0.26 18.45 12.17
N LEU A 101 0.72 19.34 12.38
CA LEU A 101 0.99 19.99 13.66
C LEU A 101 0.28 21.35 13.77
N LEU A 102 -0.23 21.87 12.66
CA LEU A 102 -0.90 23.17 12.63
C LEU A 102 -2.22 23.16 13.42
N PRO A 103 -2.58 24.28 14.06
CA PRO A 103 -3.90 24.48 14.63
C PRO A 103 -5.01 24.23 13.59
N ARG A 104 -6.17 23.76 14.05
CA ARG A 104 -7.31 23.41 13.16
C ARG A 104 -7.71 24.53 12.21
N GLU A 105 -7.61 25.79 12.66
CA GLU A 105 -8.02 26.95 11.87
C GLU A 105 -7.06 27.25 10.71
N GLU A 106 -5.75 27.14 10.95
CA GLU A 106 -4.74 27.27 9.91
C GLU A 106 -4.80 26.10 8.92
N LEU A 107 -4.99 24.88 9.43
CA LEU A 107 -5.15 23.69 8.59
C LEU A 107 -6.34 23.81 7.64
N ARG A 108 -7.47 24.39 8.10
CA ARG A 108 -8.65 24.64 7.25
C ARG A 108 -8.34 25.55 6.07
N ARG A 109 -7.51 26.58 6.26
CA ARG A 109 -7.10 27.51 5.19
C ARG A 109 -6.25 26.82 4.13
N LEU A 110 -5.49 25.80 4.50
CA LEU A 110 -4.63 25.03 3.59
C LEU A 110 -5.34 23.87 2.88
N VAL A 111 -6.61 23.58 3.21
CA VAL A 111 -7.36 22.46 2.59
C VAL A 111 -7.33 22.51 1.06
N PRO A 112 -7.53 23.66 0.37
CA PRO A 112 -7.46 23.71 -1.10
C PRO A 112 -6.08 23.31 -1.64
N THR A 113 -5.01 23.80 -1.04
CA THR A 113 -3.62 23.46 -1.39
C THR A 113 -3.36 21.97 -1.16
N ILE A 114 -3.76 21.45 -0.01
CA ILE A 114 -3.64 20.02 0.32
C ILE A 114 -4.37 19.16 -0.73
N LYS A 115 -5.58 19.55 -1.13
CA LYS A 115 -6.34 18.84 -2.17
C LYS A 115 -5.64 18.88 -3.53
N ALA A 116 -5.04 20.01 -3.90
CA ALA A 116 -4.29 20.15 -5.15
C ALA A 116 -3.03 19.26 -5.14
N ASP A 117 -2.27 19.28 -4.05
CA ASP A 117 -1.08 18.42 -3.87
C ASP A 117 -1.44 16.94 -4.03
N PHE A 118 -2.53 16.51 -3.38
CA PHE A 118 -3.01 15.14 -3.52
C PHE A 118 -3.61 14.86 -4.92
N ARG A 119 -4.22 15.83 -5.59
CA ARG A 119 -4.65 15.61 -6.97
C ARG A 119 -3.45 15.29 -7.86
N GLU A 120 -2.38 16.07 -7.73
CA GLU A 120 -1.12 15.87 -8.47
C GLU A 120 -0.47 14.52 -8.14
N MET A 121 -0.36 14.15 -6.86
CA MET A 121 0.18 12.84 -6.46
C MET A 121 -0.61 11.68 -7.07
N GLY A 122 -1.94 11.77 -7.09
CA GLY A 122 -2.80 10.75 -7.68
C GLY A 122 -2.61 10.60 -9.19
N GLU A 123 -2.46 11.72 -9.89
CA GLU A 123 -2.16 11.77 -11.32
C GLU A 123 -0.78 11.18 -11.63
N ARG A 124 0.23 11.52 -10.84
CA ARG A 124 1.61 11.04 -11.02
C ARG A 124 1.77 9.56 -10.64
N TRP A 125 1.10 9.06 -9.61
CA TRP A 125 1.07 7.61 -9.33
C TRP A 125 0.44 6.81 -10.47
N TRP A 126 -0.59 7.37 -11.14
CA TRP A 126 -1.14 6.76 -12.34
C TRP A 126 -0.14 6.78 -13.50
N GLY A 127 0.50 7.93 -13.77
CA GLY A 127 1.53 8.06 -14.80
C GLY A 127 2.69 7.06 -14.62
N ALA A 128 3.14 6.86 -13.38
CA ALA A 128 4.16 5.88 -13.02
C ALA A 128 3.77 4.45 -13.42
N CYS A 129 2.47 4.12 -13.37
CA CYS A 129 1.92 2.82 -13.70
C CYS A 129 1.74 2.59 -15.21
N VAL A 130 1.51 3.65 -16.00
CA VAL A 130 1.28 3.57 -17.45
C VAL A 130 2.51 3.94 -18.28
N GLY A 131 3.67 4.08 -17.63
CA GLY A 131 4.96 4.27 -18.28
C GLY A 131 5.16 5.67 -18.84
N ASP A 132 4.51 6.68 -18.25
CA ASP A 132 4.80 8.08 -18.56
C ASP A 132 6.25 8.41 -18.18
N PRO A 133 6.87 9.38 -18.85
CA PRO A 133 8.21 9.84 -18.49
C PRO A 133 8.18 10.48 -17.10
N ASP A 134 9.29 10.40 -16.38
CA ASP A 134 9.45 11.06 -15.09
C ASP A 134 9.31 12.59 -15.28
N PRO A 135 8.28 13.22 -14.68
CA PRO A 135 7.96 14.63 -14.94
C PRO A 135 9.05 15.61 -14.50
N ASP A 136 9.90 15.23 -13.54
CA ASP A 136 10.94 16.12 -13.01
C ASP A 136 12.31 15.87 -13.67
N GLY A 137 12.40 14.96 -14.65
CA GLY A 137 13.65 14.50 -15.24
C GLY A 137 14.46 13.63 -14.28
N GLY A 138 15.02 12.52 -14.79
CA GLY A 138 15.90 11.65 -14.00
C GLY A 138 15.80 10.15 -14.30
N GLY A 139 14.75 9.71 -14.99
CA GLY A 139 14.82 8.48 -15.81
C GLY A 139 15.20 8.90 -17.22
N GLY A 140 16.26 8.31 -17.80
CA GLY A 140 16.78 8.67 -19.13
C GLY A 140 15.64 9.05 -20.09
N GLY A 141 15.62 10.31 -20.52
CA GLY A 141 14.51 10.95 -21.23
C GLY A 141 14.28 10.44 -22.66
N GLU A 142 14.64 9.20 -22.93
CA GLU A 142 14.35 8.53 -24.20
C GLU A 142 13.12 7.63 -24.03
N GLU A 143 12.44 7.36 -25.14
CA GLU A 143 11.31 6.42 -25.18
C GLU A 143 11.66 5.03 -24.57
N GLY A 144 12.95 4.72 -24.41
CA GLY A 144 13.54 3.46 -23.92
C GLY A 144 13.33 3.08 -22.44
N ASP A 145 12.89 3.97 -21.54
CA ASP A 145 12.63 3.62 -20.12
C ASP A 145 11.14 3.37 -19.81
N ALA A 146 10.28 3.25 -20.83
CA ALA A 146 8.86 2.97 -20.62
C ALA A 146 8.66 1.72 -19.74
N LEU A 147 7.91 1.87 -18.64
CA LEU A 147 7.58 0.80 -17.69
C LEU A 147 6.08 0.86 -17.42
N VAL A 148 5.35 -0.14 -17.93
CA VAL A 148 3.92 -0.32 -17.62
C VAL A 148 3.81 -1.41 -16.57
N ALA A 149 3.08 -1.13 -15.49
CA ALA A 149 3.01 -2.02 -14.33
C ALA A 149 2.34 -3.36 -14.68
N ASP A 150 3.03 -4.45 -14.36
CA ASP A 150 2.49 -5.81 -14.28
C ASP A 150 2.12 -6.16 -12.84
N LEU A 151 2.70 -5.50 -11.84
CA LEU A 151 2.28 -5.61 -10.45
C LEU A 151 2.31 -4.23 -9.82
N VAL A 152 1.24 -3.88 -9.11
CA VAL A 152 1.21 -2.69 -8.26
C VAL A 152 1.52 -3.13 -6.83
N LEU A 153 2.62 -2.64 -6.28
CA LEU A 153 2.89 -2.67 -4.84
C LEU A 153 2.53 -1.29 -4.27
N SER A 154 2.02 -1.23 -3.04
CA SER A 154 1.65 0.05 -2.47
C SER A 154 1.84 0.09 -0.97
N THR A 155 2.42 1.20 -0.47
CA THR A 155 2.24 1.54 0.94
C THR A 155 0.77 1.85 1.18
N MET A 156 0.25 1.53 2.37
CA MET A 156 -1.16 1.78 2.68
C MET A 156 -1.55 3.26 2.85
N HIS A 157 -0.57 4.18 2.78
CA HIS A 157 -0.80 5.62 2.84
C HIS A 157 -1.19 6.24 1.50
N VAL A 158 -0.91 5.53 0.40
CA VAL A 158 -1.37 5.90 -0.94
C VAL A 158 -2.90 5.80 -1.02
N TYR A 159 -3.50 6.63 -1.87
CA TYR A 159 -4.89 6.49 -2.32
C TYR A 159 -4.91 6.27 -3.84
N ASN A 160 -6.00 5.70 -4.36
CA ASN A 160 -6.16 5.26 -5.75
C ASN A 160 -5.33 4.04 -6.19
N GLN A 161 -4.58 3.38 -5.32
CA GLN A 161 -3.87 2.12 -5.64
C GLN A 161 -4.84 1.01 -6.09
N THR A 162 -6.01 0.91 -5.45
CA THR A 162 -7.10 0.00 -5.85
C THR A 162 -7.65 0.37 -7.23
N SER A 163 -7.83 1.67 -7.48
CA SER A 163 -8.25 2.23 -8.78
C SER A 163 -7.23 1.92 -9.89
N ALA A 164 -5.94 2.13 -9.63
CA ALA A 164 -4.88 1.88 -10.60
C ALA A 164 -4.82 0.39 -10.97
N ALA A 165 -4.82 -0.50 -9.98
CA ALA A 165 -4.81 -1.94 -10.20
C ALA A 165 -6.08 -2.42 -10.95
N ALA A 166 -7.26 -1.89 -10.60
CA ALA A 166 -8.51 -2.18 -11.29
C ALA A 166 -8.49 -1.74 -12.76
N ARG A 167 -7.98 -0.53 -13.04
CA ARG A 167 -7.92 0.01 -14.41
C ARG A 167 -6.92 -0.72 -15.29
N LEU A 168 -5.77 -1.11 -14.72
CA LEU A 168 -4.73 -1.89 -15.41
C LEU A 168 -5.13 -3.36 -15.59
N GLY A 169 -5.96 -3.90 -14.69
CA GLY A 169 -6.25 -5.33 -14.65
C GLY A 169 -5.08 -6.19 -14.18
N VAL A 170 -4.28 -5.69 -13.23
CA VAL A 170 -3.08 -6.35 -12.70
C VAL A 170 -3.19 -6.60 -11.19
N PRO A 171 -2.39 -7.51 -10.61
CA PRO A 171 -2.41 -7.72 -9.17
C PRO A 171 -1.98 -6.47 -8.38
N LEU A 172 -2.43 -6.44 -7.12
CA LEU A 172 -2.14 -5.40 -6.14
C LEU A 172 -1.73 -6.09 -4.84
N HIS A 173 -0.62 -5.68 -4.25
CA HIS A 173 -0.23 -6.10 -2.92
C HIS A 173 0.08 -4.87 -2.06
N LEU A 174 -0.52 -4.81 -0.88
CA LEU A 174 -0.30 -3.74 0.08
C LEU A 174 0.77 -4.13 1.09
N PHE A 175 1.56 -3.19 1.53
CA PHE A 175 2.34 -3.38 2.75
C PHE A 175 2.30 -2.12 3.62
N GLY A 176 2.46 -2.31 4.92
CA GLY A 176 2.34 -1.21 5.86
C GLY A 176 3.09 -1.42 7.17
N MET A 177 3.41 -0.29 7.80
CA MET A 177 4.08 -0.23 9.09
C MET A 177 3.12 -0.05 10.25
N ASN A 178 1.84 0.24 9.97
CA ASN A 178 0.81 0.48 10.99
C ASN A 178 -0.54 -0.08 10.58
N PRO A 179 -1.37 -0.53 11.54
CA PRO A 179 -2.65 -1.15 11.19
C PRO A 179 -3.57 -0.14 10.51
N ARG A 180 -3.99 -0.48 9.28
CA ARG A 180 -4.97 0.26 8.44
C ARG A 180 -6.12 -0.61 7.94
N ILE A 181 -6.16 -1.87 8.37
CA ILE A 181 -7.26 -2.78 8.11
C ILE A 181 -8.12 -2.83 9.37
N TYR A 182 -9.41 -2.56 9.18
CA TYR A 182 -10.42 -2.54 10.23
C TYR A 182 -10.34 -3.78 11.13
N SER A 183 -10.42 -3.56 12.44
CA SER A 183 -10.53 -4.62 13.44
C SER A 183 -11.32 -4.13 14.64
N LYS A 184 -12.03 -5.06 15.29
CA LYS A 184 -12.74 -4.87 16.56
C LYS A 184 -11.80 -5.07 17.75
N GLU A 185 -10.66 -5.73 17.54
CA GLU A 185 -9.69 -6.06 18.58
C GLU A 185 -8.65 -4.97 18.80
N ILE A 186 -8.35 -4.19 17.76
CA ILE A 186 -7.42 -3.07 17.84
C ILE A 186 -8.08 -1.76 17.35
N PRO A 187 -7.79 -0.62 18.00
CA PRO A 187 -8.28 0.67 17.53
C PRO A 187 -7.55 1.09 16.25
N HIS A 188 -8.13 2.07 15.55
CA HIS A 188 -7.42 2.76 14.49
C HIS A 188 -6.15 3.40 15.06
N SER A 189 -5.00 3.13 14.44
CA SER A 189 -3.68 3.50 14.97
C SER A 189 -3.52 5.01 15.24
N GLN A 190 -4.24 5.86 14.52
CA GLN A 190 -4.18 7.33 14.69
C GLN A 190 -5.24 7.88 15.67
N ALA A 191 -6.06 7.03 16.28
CA ALA A 191 -7.09 7.44 17.23
C ALA A 191 -6.58 7.34 18.67
N GLY A 192 -5.68 8.24 19.08
CA GLY A 192 -5.06 8.23 20.41
C GLY A 192 -6.07 8.17 21.56
N TRP A 193 -7.20 8.88 21.44
CA TRP A 193 -8.30 8.87 22.40
C TRP A 193 -8.94 7.48 22.63
N ALA A 194 -8.82 6.56 21.66
CA ALA A 194 -9.36 5.21 21.77
C ALA A 194 -8.45 4.28 22.58
N LEU A 195 -7.22 4.71 22.87
CA LEU A 195 -6.27 3.96 23.70
C LEU A 195 -6.60 4.08 25.19
N GLU A 196 -7.27 5.16 25.60
CA GLU A 196 -7.72 5.33 26.98
C GLU A 196 -8.85 4.35 27.32
N LYS A 197 -8.63 3.46 28.31
CA LYS A 197 -9.60 2.44 28.74
C LYS A 197 -10.13 1.63 27.54
N PRO A 198 -9.29 0.77 26.93
CA PRO A 198 -9.59 0.12 25.67
C PRO A 198 -10.80 -0.80 25.76
N SER A 199 -11.64 -0.79 24.73
CA SER A 199 -12.79 -1.68 24.60
C SER A 199 -13.09 -1.96 23.13
N ARG A 200 -13.73 -3.10 22.84
CA ARG A 200 -14.14 -3.44 21.46
C ARG A 200 -15.02 -2.35 20.84
N ALA A 201 -15.92 -1.74 21.62
CA ALA A 201 -16.77 -0.66 21.14
C ALA A 201 -15.95 0.58 20.74
N LYS A 202 -14.99 1.00 21.57
CA LYS A 202 -14.10 2.12 21.26
C LYS A 202 -13.25 1.85 20.03
N ASN A 203 -12.74 0.62 19.88
CA ASN A 203 -11.99 0.23 18.68
C ASN A 203 -12.86 0.43 17.42
N VAL A 204 -14.09 -0.08 17.41
CA VAL A 204 -15.00 0.10 16.26
C VAL A 204 -15.29 1.57 15.97
N ILE A 205 -15.58 2.37 17.00
CA ILE A 205 -15.85 3.81 16.84
C ILE A 205 -14.61 4.54 16.32
N SER A 206 -13.42 4.14 16.75
CA SER A 206 -12.15 4.76 16.32
C SER A 206 -11.89 4.62 14.83
N TRP A 207 -12.21 3.46 14.25
CA TRP A 207 -12.14 3.22 12.81
C TRP A 207 -13.17 4.06 12.07
N TRP A 208 -14.43 4.04 12.52
CA TRP A 208 -15.49 4.80 11.86
C TRP A 208 -15.19 6.30 11.86
N PHE A 209 -14.76 6.85 13.00
CA PHE A 209 -14.38 8.25 13.12
C PHE A 209 -13.20 8.60 12.19
N SER A 210 -12.13 7.82 12.22
CA SER A 210 -10.90 8.13 11.47
C SER A 210 -11.12 8.02 9.95
N ASP A 211 -11.77 6.94 9.50
CA ASP A 211 -12.00 6.70 8.08
C ASP A 211 -12.99 7.71 7.49
N VAL A 212 -14.05 8.08 8.22
CA VAL A 212 -15.02 9.09 7.78
C VAL A 212 -14.35 10.47 7.70
N MET A 213 -13.53 10.85 8.68
CA MET A 213 -12.79 12.11 8.62
C MET A 213 -11.86 12.19 7.42
N PHE A 214 -11.10 11.11 7.16
CA PHE A 214 -10.23 11.05 5.99
C PHE A 214 -11.03 11.15 4.69
N LEU A 215 -12.14 10.41 4.60
CA LEU A 215 -13.02 10.41 3.44
C LEU A 215 -13.60 11.80 3.14
N GLN A 216 -14.07 12.55 4.15
CA GLN A 216 -14.66 13.88 3.93
C GLN A 216 -13.67 14.86 3.27
N VAL A 217 -12.39 14.74 3.60
CA VAL A 217 -11.33 15.56 2.99
C VAL A 217 -10.99 15.04 1.58
N MET A 218 -10.82 13.73 1.43
CA MET A 218 -10.19 13.13 0.26
C MET A 218 -11.14 12.69 -0.86
N LYS A 219 -12.44 12.49 -0.58
CA LYS A 219 -13.41 11.94 -1.54
C LYS A 219 -13.41 12.67 -2.87
N SER A 220 -13.39 14.01 -2.85
CA SER A 220 -13.41 14.81 -4.08
C SER A 220 -12.15 14.59 -4.93
N VAL A 221 -10.99 14.49 -4.28
CA VAL A 221 -9.69 14.32 -4.95
C VAL A 221 -9.55 12.91 -5.52
N VAL A 222 -9.89 11.90 -4.71
CA VAL A 222 -9.90 10.49 -5.12
C VAL A 222 -10.78 10.32 -6.35
N ASN A 223 -12.01 10.84 -6.31
CA ASN A 223 -12.95 10.70 -7.42
C ASN A 223 -12.57 11.53 -8.65
N ASP A 224 -11.95 12.69 -8.47
CA ASP A 224 -11.45 13.47 -9.60
C ASP A 224 -10.38 12.70 -10.38
N VAL A 225 -9.36 12.18 -9.70
CA VAL A 225 -8.32 11.36 -10.36
C VAL A 225 -8.93 10.10 -10.97
N ARG A 226 -9.80 9.42 -10.22
CA ARG A 226 -10.39 8.16 -10.65
C ARG A 226 -11.28 8.32 -11.90
N VAL A 227 -12.07 9.40 -11.98
CA VAL A 227 -12.95 9.67 -13.13
C VAL A 227 -12.19 10.33 -14.28
N ASN A 228 -11.51 11.44 -14.00
CA ASN A 228 -10.98 12.31 -15.05
C ASN A 228 -9.60 11.86 -15.56
N ILE A 229 -8.82 11.10 -14.77
CA ILE A 229 -7.50 10.60 -15.17
C ILE A 229 -7.56 9.11 -15.56
N MET A 230 -8.22 8.27 -14.74
CA MET A 230 -8.24 6.81 -14.98
C MET A 230 -9.42 6.35 -15.86
N GLY A 231 -10.44 7.19 -16.04
CA GLY A 231 -11.66 6.84 -16.78
C GLY A 231 -12.53 5.79 -16.06
N LEU A 232 -12.42 5.70 -14.73
CA LEU A 232 -13.21 4.81 -13.88
C LEU A 232 -14.45 5.53 -13.32
N GLU A 233 -15.36 4.76 -12.73
CA GLU A 233 -16.51 5.32 -12.03
C GLU A 233 -16.11 5.91 -10.67
N ALA A 234 -16.87 6.93 -10.24
CA ALA A 234 -16.69 7.57 -8.94
C ALA A 234 -16.90 6.56 -7.79
N MET A 235 -16.02 6.61 -6.80
CA MET A 235 -16.09 5.81 -5.59
C MET A 235 -17.05 6.41 -4.57
N SER A 236 -17.96 5.58 -4.06
CA SER A 236 -18.83 5.97 -2.97
C SER A 236 -18.10 5.91 -1.61
N PRO A 237 -18.57 6.67 -0.62
CA PRO A 237 -18.20 6.54 0.79
C PRO A 237 -18.13 5.10 1.29
N ALA A 238 -19.21 4.33 1.17
CA ALA A 238 -19.26 2.97 1.72
C ALA A 238 -18.25 2.03 1.04
N TRP A 239 -18.03 2.22 -0.27
CA TRP A 239 -17.02 1.47 -1.00
C TRP A 239 -15.62 1.79 -0.49
N TRP A 240 -15.29 3.09 -0.36
CA TRP A 240 -14.01 3.52 0.19
C TRP A 240 -13.71 2.89 1.56
N LEU A 241 -14.70 2.93 2.47
CA LEU A 241 -14.59 2.41 3.84
C LEU A 241 -14.41 0.89 3.93
N SER A 242 -14.59 0.16 2.82
CA SER A 242 -14.51 -1.30 2.78
C SER A 242 -13.71 -1.85 1.60
N GLN A 243 -13.04 -0.99 0.81
CA GLN A 243 -12.45 -1.36 -0.49
C GLN A 243 -11.45 -2.52 -0.39
N TYR A 244 -10.57 -2.51 0.62
CA TYR A 244 -9.55 -3.57 0.77
C TYR A 244 -10.17 -4.92 1.07
N SER A 245 -11.21 -4.95 1.92
CA SER A 245 -11.94 -6.16 2.26
C SER A 245 -12.80 -6.64 1.09
N ARG A 246 -13.50 -5.74 0.39
CA ARG A 246 -14.37 -6.08 -0.76
C ARG A 246 -13.56 -6.59 -1.95
N MET A 247 -12.38 -6.02 -2.16
CA MET A 247 -11.48 -6.44 -3.23
C MET A 247 -10.64 -7.66 -2.85
N GLY A 248 -10.56 -8.03 -1.56
CA GLY A 248 -9.70 -9.13 -1.11
C GLY A 248 -8.22 -8.83 -1.35
N VAL A 249 -7.80 -7.57 -1.22
CA VAL A 249 -6.43 -7.15 -1.52
C VAL A 249 -5.46 -7.77 -0.50
N PRO A 250 -4.46 -8.55 -0.93
CA PRO A 250 -3.46 -9.10 -0.02
C PRO A 250 -2.66 -7.96 0.62
N CYS A 251 -2.38 -8.08 1.91
CA CYS A 251 -1.67 -7.07 2.69
C CYS A 251 -0.65 -7.72 3.62
N THR A 252 0.57 -7.21 3.61
CA THR A 252 1.64 -7.66 4.52
C THR A 252 2.14 -6.53 5.42
N TYR A 253 2.01 -6.75 6.72
CA TYR A 253 2.48 -5.82 7.74
C TYR A 253 3.91 -6.12 8.16
N LEU A 254 4.71 -5.05 8.28
CA LEU A 254 6.15 -5.12 8.51
C LEU A 254 6.49 -4.79 9.98
N TRP A 255 5.87 -5.53 10.91
CA TRP A 255 6.20 -5.50 12.34
C TRP A 255 6.28 -6.92 12.92
N SER A 256 6.90 -7.07 14.10
CA SER A 256 6.96 -8.35 14.79
C SER A 256 5.59 -8.78 15.34
N PRO A 257 5.13 -10.01 15.05
CA PRO A 257 3.89 -10.55 15.63
C PRO A 257 3.93 -10.66 17.16
N ARG A 258 5.11 -10.57 17.78
CA ARG A 258 5.28 -10.52 19.24
C ARG A 258 4.97 -9.14 19.81
N LEU A 259 5.23 -8.07 19.05
CA LEU A 259 4.86 -6.72 19.44
C LEU A 259 3.35 -6.48 19.27
N LEU A 260 2.81 -6.94 18.14
CA LEU A 260 1.39 -6.86 17.85
C LEU A 260 0.97 -8.13 17.08
N PRO A 261 0.29 -9.09 17.72
CA PRO A 261 -0.18 -10.29 17.05
C PRO A 261 -1.27 -9.98 16.04
N LYS A 262 -1.47 -10.89 15.07
CA LYS A 262 -2.55 -10.80 14.08
C LYS A 262 -3.90 -10.84 14.81
N PRO A 263 -4.73 -9.77 14.71
CA PRO A 263 -6.10 -9.80 15.20
C PRO A 263 -6.87 -11.00 14.64
N THR A 264 -7.69 -11.63 15.47
CA THR A 264 -8.42 -12.85 15.05
C THR A 264 -9.54 -12.57 14.05
N ASP A 265 -9.93 -11.30 13.90
CA ASP A 265 -10.94 -10.84 12.95
C ASP A 265 -10.37 -10.32 11.62
N TRP A 266 -9.05 -10.43 11.41
CA TRP A 266 -8.43 -10.15 10.12
C TRP A 266 -8.51 -11.36 9.16
N PRO A 267 -8.76 -11.12 7.86
CA PRO A 267 -8.84 -12.19 6.88
C PRO A 267 -7.48 -12.85 6.62
N ASP A 268 -7.49 -14.02 5.98
CA ASP A 268 -6.30 -14.85 5.76
C ASP A 268 -5.28 -14.21 4.83
N ASN A 269 -5.72 -13.35 3.91
CA ASN A 269 -4.88 -12.58 2.99
C ASN A 269 -4.15 -11.38 3.65
N VAL A 270 -4.26 -11.25 4.98
CA VAL A 270 -3.54 -10.24 5.77
C VAL A 270 -2.49 -10.94 6.62
N HIS A 271 -1.23 -10.60 6.37
CA HIS A 271 -0.06 -11.23 6.98
C HIS A 271 0.71 -10.25 7.85
N ILE A 272 1.44 -10.77 8.83
CA ILE A 272 2.42 -10.03 9.63
C ILE A 272 3.74 -10.74 9.43
N SER A 273 4.70 -10.04 8.83
CA SER A 273 5.94 -10.64 8.31
C SER A 273 7.12 -10.59 9.27
N GLY A 274 7.07 -9.74 10.29
CA GLY A 274 8.25 -9.35 11.06
C GLY A 274 8.72 -7.95 10.70
N PHE A 275 9.68 -7.43 11.47
CA PHE A 275 10.30 -6.15 11.16
C PHE A 275 11.28 -6.27 9.99
N VAL A 276 11.41 -5.17 9.24
CA VAL A 276 12.52 -4.97 8.31
C VAL A 276 13.56 -4.11 9.00
N PHE A 277 14.81 -4.57 9.03
CA PHE A 277 15.87 -3.88 9.74
C PHE A 277 16.95 -3.37 8.81
N ASP A 278 17.28 -2.10 8.96
CA ASP A 278 18.45 -1.52 8.32
C ASP A 278 19.74 -2.16 8.85
N ARG A 279 20.73 -2.23 7.96
CA ARG A 279 22.11 -2.58 8.31
C ARG A 279 22.94 -1.31 8.38
N ALA A 280 23.95 -1.32 9.24
CA ALA A 280 24.96 -0.27 9.16
C ALA A 280 25.72 -0.42 7.82
N PRO A 281 26.04 0.69 7.14
CA PRO A 281 26.91 0.63 5.97
C PRO A 281 28.23 -0.07 6.32
N GLU A 282 28.75 -0.87 5.38
CA GLU A 282 30.04 -1.52 5.55
C GLU A 282 31.15 -0.47 5.68
N GLY A 283 32.06 -0.65 6.63
CA GLY A 283 33.10 0.33 6.92
C GLY A 283 32.60 1.65 7.51
N TYR A 284 31.36 1.73 8.02
CA TYR A 284 30.84 2.95 8.63
C TYR A 284 31.76 3.47 9.75
N ALA A 285 32.29 4.67 9.56
CA ALA A 285 33.07 5.41 10.55
C ALA A 285 32.19 6.48 11.21
N PRO A 286 31.99 6.44 12.54
CA PRO A 286 31.22 7.47 13.24
C PRO A 286 31.99 8.81 13.24
N PRO A 287 31.30 9.96 13.40
CA PRO A 287 31.95 11.24 13.64
C PRO A 287 32.94 11.16 14.82
N ALA A 288 34.12 11.76 14.68
CA ALA A 288 35.18 11.66 15.69
C ALA A 288 34.75 12.13 17.10
N ALA A 289 33.85 13.12 17.17
CA ALA A 289 33.27 13.57 18.43
C ALA A 289 32.42 12.48 19.11
N LEU A 290 31.58 11.77 18.35
CA LEU A 290 30.77 10.66 18.84
C LEU A 290 31.65 9.49 19.29
N ALA A 291 32.67 9.14 18.50
CA ALA A 291 33.61 8.08 18.86
C ALA A 291 34.33 8.38 20.19
N ARG A 292 34.89 9.59 20.33
CA ARG A 292 35.54 10.02 21.58
C ARG A 292 34.57 10.05 22.75
N PHE A 293 33.35 10.55 22.54
CA PHE A 293 32.33 10.57 23.58
C PHE A 293 32.04 9.15 24.06
N LEU A 294 31.70 8.22 23.17
CA LEU A 294 31.42 6.82 23.55
C LEU A 294 32.59 6.15 24.28
N ALA A 295 33.84 6.48 23.93
CA ALA A 295 35.03 5.92 24.57
C ALA A 295 35.41 6.58 25.91
N ALA A 296 34.88 7.78 26.22
CA ALA A 296 35.32 8.57 27.37
C ALA A 296 34.97 7.95 28.73
N GLU A 297 33.86 7.20 28.82
CA GLU A 297 33.48 6.49 30.04
C GLU A 297 32.78 5.17 29.71
N GLU A 298 32.91 4.19 30.62
CA GLU A 298 32.34 2.85 30.47
C GLU A 298 30.80 2.83 30.52
N THR A 299 30.17 3.76 31.24
CA THR A 299 28.70 3.80 31.34
C THR A 299 28.12 4.25 29.99
N PRO A 300 27.34 3.40 29.27
CA PRO A 300 26.83 3.76 27.97
C PRO A 300 25.78 4.89 28.06
N PRO A 301 25.73 5.82 27.09
CA PRO A 301 24.77 6.91 27.11
C PRO A 301 23.35 6.44 26.79
N VAL A 302 22.36 7.31 27.02
CA VAL A 302 21.00 7.19 26.51
C VAL A 302 20.91 7.86 25.14
N TYR A 303 20.31 7.20 24.16
CA TYR A 303 19.99 7.85 22.89
C TYR A 303 18.68 8.63 23.02
N ILE A 304 18.64 9.87 22.51
CA ILE A 304 17.42 10.69 22.43
C ILE A 304 17.29 11.23 21.02
N GLY A 305 16.23 10.86 20.31
CA GLY A 305 16.01 11.33 18.95
C GLY A 305 14.57 11.20 18.48
N PHE A 306 14.00 12.30 17.99
CA PHE A 306 12.62 12.36 17.49
C PHE A 306 12.53 12.25 15.96
N GLY A 307 13.64 11.93 15.28
CA GLY A 307 13.68 11.61 13.86
C GLY A 307 13.23 12.76 12.95
N SER A 308 12.60 12.41 11.83
CA SER A 308 12.07 13.36 10.83
C SER A 308 10.77 14.06 11.29
N MET A 309 10.74 14.55 12.53
CA MET A 309 9.63 15.32 13.09
C MET A 309 10.10 16.74 13.40
N SER A 310 9.35 17.73 12.89
CA SER A 310 9.44 19.13 13.35
C SER A 310 8.49 19.34 14.52
N PHE A 311 8.76 20.29 15.41
CA PHE A 311 7.81 20.76 16.44
C PHE A 311 8.09 22.24 16.74
N ALA A 312 7.03 22.99 17.07
CA ALA A 312 7.05 24.46 17.05
C ALA A 312 8.00 25.09 18.09
N ASN A 313 8.19 24.42 19.22
CA ASN A 313 8.99 24.87 20.38
C ASN A 313 10.27 24.02 20.53
N ALA A 314 10.96 23.77 19.42
CA ALA A 314 12.12 22.88 19.43
C ALA A 314 13.22 23.32 20.42
N PRO A 315 13.67 24.59 20.44
CA PRO A 315 14.70 25.04 21.37
C PRO A 315 14.33 24.81 22.83
N GLU A 316 13.09 25.12 23.23
CA GLU A 316 12.60 24.94 24.60
C GLU A 316 12.56 23.46 24.98
N VAL A 317 12.01 22.61 24.09
CA VAL A 317 11.95 21.16 24.29
C VAL A 317 13.34 20.55 24.49
N PHE A 318 14.34 20.99 23.73
CA PHE A 318 15.71 20.51 23.90
C PHE A 318 16.37 21.04 25.17
N ALA A 319 16.09 22.28 25.57
CA ALA A 319 16.55 22.79 26.86
C ALA A 319 16.01 21.95 28.04
N GLU A 320 14.71 21.62 28.02
CA GLU A 320 14.08 20.73 29.01
C GLU A 320 14.71 19.33 29.02
N ILE A 321 15.06 18.79 27.85
CA ILE A 321 15.77 17.51 27.72
C ILE A 321 17.16 17.59 28.35
N PHE A 322 17.95 18.62 28.01
CA PHE A 322 19.31 18.76 28.53
C PHE A 322 19.31 18.92 30.05
N GLU A 323 18.39 19.71 30.59
CA GLU A 323 18.26 19.88 32.04
C GLU A 323 17.86 18.58 32.73
N ALA A 324 16.90 17.85 32.18
CA ALA A 324 16.47 16.56 32.71
C ALA A 324 17.56 15.48 32.65
N VAL A 325 18.35 15.45 31.57
CA VAL A 325 19.51 14.55 31.43
C VAL A 325 20.55 14.87 32.50
N ALA A 326 20.83 16.16 32.72
CA ALA A 326 21.76 16.61 33.77
C ALA A 326 21.27 16.21 35.17
N ARG A 327 19.98 16.45 35.49
CA ARG A 327 19.40 16.08 36.80
C ARG A 327 19.30 14.57 37.01
N ALA A 328 19.05 13.80 35.96
CA ALA A 328 19.09 12.34 36.00
C ALA A 328 20.51 11.78 36.18
N GLY A 329 21.55 12.61 35.95
CA GLY A 329 22.95 12.20 36.09
C GLY A 329 23.37 11.18 35.03
N VAL A 330 22.82 11.29 33.81
CA VAL A 330 23.12 10.35 32.72
C VAL A 330 23.79 11.04 31.55
N ARG A 331 24.56 10.25 30.80
CA ARG A 331 25.12 10.69 29.52
C ARG A 331 24.10 10.52 28.41
N ALA A 332 24.06 11.42 27.44
CA ALA A 332 23.13 11.35 26.33
C ALA A 332 23.78 11.57 24.96
N VAL A 333 23.34 10.80 23.96
CA VAL A 333 23.55 11.10 22.54
C VAL A 333 22.24 11.65 21.99
N VAL A 334 22.25 12.91 21.56
CA VAL A 334 21.04 13.62 21.12
C VAL A 334 21.09 13.83 19.61
N CYS A 335 20.12 13.24 18.91
CA CYS A 335 19.99 13.32 17.45
C CYS A 335 19.06 14.47 17.08
N ARG A 336 19.55 15.44 16.29
CA ARG A 336 18.81 16.66 15.94
C ARG A 336 17.57 16.39 15.07
N GLY A 337 17.68 15.47 14.12
CA GLY A 337 16.61 15.22 13.15
C GLY A 337 16.19 16.48 12.39
N TRP A 338 14.89 16.64 12.14
CA TRP A 338 14.32 17.82 11.44
C TRP A 338 14.00 19.01 12.33
N ALA A 339 14.34 18.95 13.62
CA ALA A 339 14.03 20.00 14.59
C ALA A 339 14.91 21.26 14.45
N ASN A 340 15.86 21.27 13.50
CA ASN A 340 16.65 22.43 13.09
C ASN A 340 17.35 23.15 14.26
N LEU A 341 17.99 22.38 15.15
CA LEU A 341 18.83 22.91 16.21
C LEU A 341 20.12 23.50 15.60
N ASP A 342 20.33 24.81 15.73
CA ASP A 342 21.57 25.45 15.29
C ASP A 342 22.77 24.92 16.09
N GLY A 343 23.72 24.37 15.35
CA GLY A 343 24.50 23.23 15.83
C GLY A 343 25.66 23.52 16.77
N ASP A 344 25.98 24.78 17.02
CA ASP A 344 27.23 25.12 17.70
C ASP A 344 27.03 25.77 19.06
N GLU A 345 25.87 26.36 19.39
CA GLU A 345 25.68 27.05 20.68
C GLU A 345 24.91 26.22 21.72
N ALA A 346 23.93 25.41 21.30
CA ALA A 346 22.99 24.75 22.24
C ALA A 346 23.62 23.63 23.10
N GLY A 347 24.76 23.06 22.69
CA GLY A 347 25.44 21.96 23.41
C GLY A 347 26.84 22.30 23.91
N ARG A 348 27.36 23.50 23.64
CA ARG A 348 28.71 23.89 24.07
C ARG A 348 28.77 23.96 25.60
N GLY A 349 29.64 23.16 26.21
CA GLY A 349 29.85 23.10 27.66
C GLY A 349 29.17 21.94 28.40
N LEU A 350 28.31 21.16 27.72
CA LEU A 350 27.65 19.99 28.32
C LEU A 350 28.49 18.72 28.09
N GLY A 351 29.54 18.50 28.90
CA GLY A 351 30.45 17.34 28.74
C GLY A 351 29.79 15.95 28.78
N HIS A 352 28.54 15.87 29.28
CA HIS A 352 27.74 14.65 29.36
C HIS A 352 26.74 14.48 28.18
N VAL A 353 26.73 15.40 27.21
CA VAL A 353 25.85 15.36 26.03
C VAL A 353 26.68 15.39 24.75
N CYS A 354 26.39 14.48 23.81
CA CYS A 354 26.94 14.50 22.46
C CYS A 354 25.81 14.71 21.45
N ILE A 355 25.83 15.82 20.72
CA ILE A 355 24.85 16.11 19.68
C ILE A 355 25.35 15.57 18.35
N VAL A 356 24.49 14.87 17.63
CA VAL A 356 24.75 14.30 16.30
C VAL A 356 23.64 14.67 15.33
N ASP A 357 23.97 14.75 14.05
CA ASP A 357 22.96 14.97 13.00
C ASP A 357 22.28 13.65 12.67
N GLU A 358 22.96 12.74 11.98
CA GLU A 358 22.43 11.44 11.61
C GLU A 358 23.46 10.33 11.82
N VAL A 359 23.03 9.23 12.44
CA VAL A 359 23.86 8.05 12.72
C VAL A 359 23.05 6.79 12.44
N PRO A 360 23.60 5.77 11.76
CA PRO A 360 22.92 4.50 11.57
C PRO A 360 22.54 3.86 12.92
N HIS A 361 21.23 3.72 13.17
CA HIS A 361 20.74 3.15 14.43
C HIS A 361 21.22 1.72 14.67
N ALA A 362 21.36 0.93 13.59
CA ALA A 362 21.93 -0.43 13.67
C ALA A 362 23.36 -0.45 14.24
N TRP A 363 24.11 0.64 14.07
CA TRP A 363 25.43 0.80 14.67
C TRP A 363 25.35 1.41 16.07
N LEU A 364 24.54 2.46 16.26
CA LEU A 364 24.52 3.19 17.53
C LEU A 364 23.78 2.46 18.66
N PHE A 365 22.64 1.84 18.38
CA PHE A 365 21.76 1.32 19.43
C PHE A 365 22.34 0.16 20.25
N PRO A 366 23.17 -0.74 19.69
CA PRO A 366 23.92 -1.71 20.51
C PRO A 366 24.89 -1.07 21.52
N ARG A 367 25.25 0.22 21.33
CA ARG A 367 26.24 0.96 22.13
C ARG A 367 25.61 1.95 23.13
N VAL A 368 24.29 1.96 23.25
CA VAL A 368 23.56 2.80 24.21
C VAL A 368 22.88 1.94 25.27
N ARG A 369 22.54 2.52 26.42
CA ARG A 369 21.84 1.78 27.49
C ARG A 369 20.32 1.83 27.40
N ALA A 370 19.77 2.84 26.73
CA ALA A 370 18.34 3.02 26.51
C ALA A 370 18.09 3.96 25.32
N VAL A 371 16.87 3.93 24.79
CA VAL A 371 16.43 4.72 23.64
C VAL A 371 15.19 5.53 24.02
N VAL A 372 15.24 6.83 23.75
CA VAL A 372 14.08 7.72 23.75
C VAL A 372 13.78 8.10 22.31
N CYS A 373 12.56 7.84 21.86
CA CYS A 373 12.17 8.16 20.50
C CYS A 373 10.71 8.62 20.39
N HIS A 374 10.33 9.10 19.22
CA HIS A 374 8.95 9.51 18.94
C HIS A 374 7.99 8.33 18.72
N GLY A 375 8.47 7.08 18.60
CA GLY A 375 7.62 5.91 18.33
C GLY A 375 7.40 5.61 16.84
N GLY A 376 8.28 6.08 15.96
CA GLY A 376 8.30 5.66 14.56
C GLY A 376 8.69 4.19 14.45
N SER A 377 7.97 3.43 13.61
CA SER A 377 8.08 1.97 13.49
C SER A 377 9.52 1.48 13.35
N GLY A 378 10.32 2.05 12.44
CA GLY A 378 11.70 1.64 12.20
C GLY A 378 12.65 1.91 13.40
N THR A 379 12.52 3.06 14.06
CA THR A 379 13.34 3.39 15.24
C THR A 379 12.98 2.49 16.42
N THR A 380 11.68 2.31 16.69
CA THR A 380 11.20 1.41 17.74
C THR A 380 11.63 -0.02 17.46
N ALA A 381 11.50 -0.50 16.22
CA ALA A 381 11.95 -1.83 15.82
C ALA A 381 13.45 -2.02 16.10
N MET A 382 14.30 -1.07 15.68
CA MET A 382 15.75 -1.18 15.89
C MET A 382 16.13 -1.14 17.37
N ALA A 383 15.43 -0.34 18.18
CA ALA A 383 15.66 -0.26 19.62
C ALA A 383 15.34 -1.59 20.31
N LEU A 384 14.19 -2.18 19.99
CA LEU A 384 13.77 -3.49 20.48
C LEU A 384 14.69 -4.61 20.00
N ARG A 385 15.12 -4.60 18.73
CA ARG A 385 16.12 -5.56 18.19
C ARG A 385 17.45 -5.47 18.92
N SER A 386 17.85 -4.27 19.33
CA SER A 386 19.10 -4.04 20.06
C SER A 386 18.98 -4.37 21.55
N GLY A 387 17.82 -4.84 22.03
CA GLY A 387 17.60 -5.17 23.44
C GLY A 387 17.63 -3.94 24.35
N ARG A 388 17.29 -2.76 23.82
CA ARG A 388 17.37 -1.50 24.57
C ARG A 388 15.99 -1.12 25.11
N PRO A 389 15.87 -0.80 26.41
CA PRO A 389 14.68 -0.14 26.97
C PRO A 389 14.30 1.05 26.12
N THR A 390 13.01 1.16 25.78
CA THR A 390 12.53 2.19 24.85
C THR A 390 11.42 3.03 25.48
N LEU A 391 11.67 4.32 25.65
CA LEU A 391 10.64 5.30 25.98
C LEU A 391 10.13 5.96 24.70
N VAL A 392 8.82 5.87 24.48
CA VAL A 392 8.14 6.54 23.37
C VAL A 392 7.47 7.82 23.86
N VAL A 393 7.91 8.96 23.32
CA VAL A 393 7.29 10.29 23.55
C VAL A 393 6.60 10.71 22.25
N PRO A 394 5.28 10.53 22.12
CA PRO A 394 4.59 10.79 20.88
C PRO A 394 4.61 12.27 20.47
N VAL A 395 4.80 12.50 19.18
CA VAL A 395 4.65 13.79 18.51
C VAL A 395 3.32 13.84 17.75
N ALA A 396 3.06 12.86 16.87
CA ALA A 396 1.84 12.82 16.05
C ALA A 396 1.55 11.42 15.46
N GLY A 397 0.35 11.26 14.88
CA GLY A 397 0.02 10.08 14.08
C GLY A 397 -0.24 8.82 14.91
N ASP A 398 0.41 7.72 14.55
CA ASP A 398 0.28 6.39 15.15
C ASP A 398 1.24 6.13 16.32
N GLN A 399 2.08 7.10 16.64
CA GLN A 399 3.08 7.02 17.70
C GLN A 399 2.50 6.68 19.08
N PRO A 400 1.33 7.24 19.51
CA PRO A 400 0.71 6.83 20.77
C PRO A 400 0.32 5.35 20.78
N PHE A 401 -0.14 4.80 19.64
CA PHE A 401 -0.48 3.39 19.53
C PHE A 401 0.75 2.52 19.79
N TRP A 402 1.89 2.84 19.17
CA TRP A 402 3.16 2.12 19.39
C TRP A 402 3.69 2.25 20.80
N ALA A 403 3.54 3.41 21.45
CA ALA A 403 3.88 3.59 22.85
C ALA A 403 3.17 2.55 23.74
N THR A 404 1.86 2.33 23.51
CA THR A 404 1.11 1.31 24.26
C THR A 404 1.61 -0.12 23.98
N ARG A 405 2.11 -0.39 22.77
CA ARG A 405 2.65 -1.71 22.40
C ARG A 405 3.99 -1.97 23.09
N VAL A 406 4.89 -0.98 23.12
CA VAL A 406 6.17 -1.07 23.82
C VAL A 406 5.96 -1.29 25.32
N ARG A 407 5.00 -0.56 25.93
CA ARG A 407 4.58 -0.78 27.32
C ARG A 407 4.02 -2.18 27.54
N ALA A 408 3.12 -2.63 26.67
CA ALA A 408 2.51 -3.96 26.78
C ALA A 408 3.54 -5.10 26.66
N ALA A 409 4.60 -4.90 25.87
CA ALA A 409 5.74 -5.81 25.78
C ALA A 409 6.69 -5.71 27.00
N GLY A 410 6.46 -4.79 27.93
CA GLY A 410 7.31 -4.55 29.09
C GLY A 410 8.69 -3.97 28.74
N CYS A 411 8.88 -3.47 27.51
CA CYS A 411 10.18 -2.98 27.03
C CYS A 411 10.43 -1.50 27.34
N GLY A 412 9.49 -0.83 28.00
CA GLY A 412 9.65 0.54 28.49
C GLY A 412 8.38 1.08 29.14
N PRO A 413 8.48 2.17 29.91
CA PRO A 413 7.33 2.82 30.51
C PRO A 413 6.49 3.58 29.48
N GLU A 414 5.27 3.94 29.87
CA GLU A 414 4.50 4.93 29.13
C GLU A 414 5.04 6.31 29.47
N SER A 415 5.15 7.21 28.49
CA SER A 415 5.50 8.60 28.78
C SER A 415 4.40 9.29 29.59
N GLY A 416 3.14 9.06 29.22
CA GLY A 416 1.99 9.76 29.81
C GLY A 416 1.86 11.22 29.37
N PHE A 417 2.65 11.65 28.39
CA PHE A 417 2.62 12.98 27.78
C PHE A 417 3.09 12.92 26.32
N GLY A 418 2.59 13.82 25.50
CA GLY A 418 3.16 14.10 24.17
C GLY A 418 4.32 15.09 24.24
N ILE A 419 5.03 15.28 23.13
CA ILE A 419 6.15 16.23 23.05
C ILE A 419 5.74 17.66 23.43
N ALA A 420 4.50 18.05 23.12
CA ALA A 420 3.96 19.38 23.41
C ALA A 420 3.68 19.62 24.90
N GLU A 421 3.54 18.56 25.70
CA GLU A 421 3.20 18.60 27.13
C GLU A 421 4.40 18.23 28.03
N MET A 422 5.55 17.99 27.39
CA MET A 422 6.77 17.56 28.04
C MET A 422 7.39 18.72 28.82
N THR A 423 7.78 18.43 30.05
CA THR A 423 8.61 19.30 30.90
C THR A 423 9.82 18.49 31.35
N GLY A 424 10.89 19.15 31.77
CA GLY A 424 12.10 18.50 32.24
C GLY A 424 11.80 17.59 33.43
N GLU A 425 10.92 17.99 34.35
CA GLU A 425 10.54 17.16 35.52
C GLU A 425 9.86 15.86 35.09
N LYS A 426 8.85 15.94 34.22
CA LYS A 426 8.16 14.76 33.69
C LYS A 426 9.11 13.86 32.91
N PHE A 427 9.97 14.47 32.10
CA PHE A 427 10.93 13.73 31.29
C PHE A 427 11.98 13.02 32.15
N GLU A 428 12.51 13.70 33.18
CA GLU A 428 13.44 13.11 34.14
C GLU A 428 12.82 11.93 34.88
N GLU A 429 11.58 12.07 35.37
CA GLU A 429 10.87 10.99 36.06
C GLU A 429 10.78 9.74 35.16
N ARG A 430 10.33 9.91 33.91
CA ARG A 430 10.23 8.80 32.96
C ARG A 430 11.58 8.26 32.53
N LEU A 431 12.60 9.10 32.44
CA LEU A 431 13.97 8.68 32.13
C LEU A 431 14.55 7.81 33.26
N ARG A 432 14.39 8.23 34.52
CA ARG A 432 14.79 7.41 35.67
C ARG A 432 14.02 6.08 35.72
N GLU A 433 12.73 6.11 35.41
CA GLU A 433 11.91 4.90 35.33
C GLU A 433 12.38 3.95 34.21
N LEU A 434 12.65 4.47 33.01
CA LEU A 434 13.15 3.71 31.86
C LEU A 434 14.44 2.95 32.18
N LEU A 435 15.28 3.52 33.03
CA LEU A 435 16.59 2.97 33.39
C LEU A 435 16.53 1.90 34.50
N LYS A 436 15.34 1.55 34.98
CA LYS A 436 15.19 0.45 35.94
C LYS A 436 15.55 -0.90 35.29
N PRO A 437 16.18 -1.84 36.03
CA PRO A 437 16.69 -3.10 35.48
C PRO A 437 15.64 -3.99 34.82
N GLU A 438 14.37 -3.94 35.28
CA GLU A 438 13.29 -4.75 34.73
C GLU A 438 13.03 -4.47 33.25
N TYR A 439 13.13 -3.22 32.81
CA TYR A 439 12.94 -2.85 31.40
C TYR A 439 14.12 -3.33 30.54
N ALA A 440 15.34 -3.28 31.07
CA ALA A 440 16.51 -3.81 30.37
C ALA A 440 16.43 -5.32 30.19
N ALA A 441 16.06 -6.05 31.25
CA ALA A 441 15.87 -7.49 31.18
C ALA A 441 14.73 -7.88 30.23
N ALA A 442 13.63 -7.13 30.21
CA ALA A 442 12.52 -7.38 29.29
C ALA A 442 12.88 -7.07 27.83
N ALA A 443 13.57 -5.96 27.57
CA ALA A 443 14.03 -5.60 26.24
C ALA A 443 15.03 -6.63 25.69
N GLU A 444 15.95 -7.14 26.50
CA GLU A 444 16.90 -8.18 26.07
C GLU A 444 16.19 -9.50 25.74
N ARG A 445 15.23 -9.95 26.57
CA ARG A 445 14.39 -11.12 26.24
C ARG A 445 13.63 -10.93 24.94
N PHE A 446 13.05 -9.75 24.74
CA PHE A 446 12.34 -9.42 23.50
C PHE A 446 13.30 -9.44 22.29
N ALA A 447 14.53 -8.95 22.45
CA ALA A 447 15.55 -9.00 21.40
C ALA A 447 16.00 -10.42 21.06
N GLU A 448 16.16 -11.30 22.05
CA GLU A 448 16.44 -12.73 21.84
C GLU A 448 15.33 -13.39 21.02
N GLU A 449 14.07 -13.11 21.36
CA GLU A 449 12.92 -13.60 20.63
C GLU A 449 12.86 -13.06 19.20
N LEU A 450 13.15 -11.76 19.00
CA LEU A 450 13.24 -11.14 17.67
C LEU A 450 14.37 -11.72 16.83
N ARG A 451 15.50 -12.10 17.43
CA ARG A 451 16.62 -12.75 16.71
C ARG A 451 16.23 -14.11 16.12
N GLY A 452 15.23 -14.78 16.71
CA GLY A 452 14.65 -16.01 16.19
C GLY A 452 13.59 -15.78 15.09
N GLU A 453 13.18 -14.55 14.82
CA GLU A 453 12.24 -14.25 13.73
C GLU A 453 12.97 -14.24 12.38
N ARG A 454 12.25 -14.67 11.33
CA ARG A 454 12.73 -14.52 9.96
C ARG A 454 12.76 -13.04 9.58
N PRO A 455 13.68 -12.60 8.70
CA PRO A 455 13.70 -11.22 8.23
C PRO A 455 12.37 -10.83 7.56
N GLY A 456 11.77 -9.72 7.97
CA GLY A 456 10.44 -9.32 7.51
C GLY A 456 10.37 -9.07 6.01
N GLU A 457 11.45 -8.57 5.41
CA GLU A 457 11.54 -8.32 3.97
C GLU A 457 11.48 -9.61 3.16
N GLU A 458 12.03 -10.72 3.67
CA GLU A 458 11.98 -12.02 2.99
C GLU A 458 10.56 -12.60 3.04
N VAL A 459 9.95 -12.59 4.24
CA VAL A 459 8.57 -13.08 4.42
C VAL A 459 7.59 -12.23 3.60
N CYS A 460 7.82 -10.91 3.52
CA CYS A 460 7.02 -10.03 2.67
C CYS A 460 7.15 -10.37 1.18
N VAL A 461 8.37 -10.58 0.69
CA VAL A 461 8.60 -11.01 -0.70
C VAL A 461 7.93 -12.35 -0.99
N GLU A 462 7.95 -13.31 -0.06
CA GLU A 462 7.21 -14.57 -0.22
C GLU A 462 5.70 -14.35 -0.41
N GLN A 463 5.08 -13.46 0.38
CA GLN A 463 3.66 -13.13 0.21
C GLN A 463 3.38 -12.40 -1.12
N ILE A 464 4.30 -11.53 -1.54
CA ILE A 464 4.23 -10.85 -2.84
C ILE A 464 4.33 -11.87 -3.98
N VAL A 465 5.28 -12.80 -3.92
CA VAL A 465 5.43 -13.87 -4.91
C VAL A 465 4.21 -14.78 -4.94
N GLY A 466 3.58 -15.07 -3.79
CA GLY A 466 2.30 -15.77 -3.74
C GLY A 466 1.18 -15.06 -4.53
N THR A 467 1.22 -13.72 -4.59
CA THR A 467 0.29 -12.90 -5.39
C THR A 467 0.55 -13.06 -6.90
N LEU A 468 1.76 -13.47 -7.31
CA LEU A 468 2.14 -13.68 -8.70
C LEU A 468 1.63 -14.99 -9.30
N GLY A 469 1.04 -15.90 -8.50
CA GLY A 469 0.55 -17.18 -9.00
C GLY A 469 -0.49 -17.07 -10.13
N VAL A 470 -1.13 -15.91 -10.30
CA VAL A 470 -2.00 -15.65 -11.46
C VAL A 470 -1.24 -15.63 -12.79
N TYR A 471 0.02 -15.18 -12.81
CA TYR A 471 0.85 -15.18 -14.01
C TYR A 471 1.20 -16.58 -14.48
N GLU A 472 1.43 -17.49 -13.53
CA GLU A 472 1.72 -18.89 -13.84
C GLU A 472 0.52 -19.61 -14.45
N ARG A 473 -0.70 -19.30 -13.96
CA ARG A 473 -1.95 -19.91 -14.43
C ARG A 473 -2.48 -19.31 -15.73
N GLU A 474 -2.44 -17.99 -15.86
CA GLU A 474 -3.23 -17.25 -16.85
C GLU A 474 -2.45 -16.16 -17.59
N GLY A 475 -1.20 -15.89 -17.19
CA GLY A 475 -0.40 -14.76 -17.68
C GLY A 475 0.78 -15.14 -18.56
N ARG A 476 0.85 -16.38 -19.07
CA ARG A 476 1.95 -16.83 -19.94
C ARG A 476 1.69 -16.43 -21.39
N CYS A 477 2.69 -15.82 -22.02
CA CYS A 477 2.63 -15.52 -23.44
C CYS A 477 2.85 -16.79 -24.27
N ALA A 478 2.04 -16.96 -25.31
CA ALA A 478 1.97 -18.16 -26.14
C ALA A 478 3.26 -18.48 -26.93
N VAL A 479 4.13 -17.50 -27.12
CA VAL A 479 5.32 -17.60 -27.99
C VAL A 479 6.59 -17.06 -27.34
N TYR A 480 6.50 -16.41 -26.17
CA TYR A 480 7.65 -15.80 -25.50
C TYR A 480 7.50 -15.83 -23.97
N ASP A 481 8.26 -16.69 -23.28
CA ASP A 481 8.09 -16.94 -21.84
C ASP A 481 8.70 -15.85 -20.94
N GLY A 482 9.55 -14.97 -21.49
CA GLY A 482 10.29 -13.97 -20.69
C GLY A 482 9.43 -12.80 -20.17
N ARG A 483 8.21 -12.61 -20.69
CA ARG A 483 7.32 -11.50 -20.34
C ARG A 483 5.87 -11.96 -20.14
N PRO A 484 5.10 -11.29 -19.26
CA PRO A 484 3.71 -11.63 -19.07
C PRO A 484 2.87 -11.32 -20.30
N ALA A 485 1.80 -12.08 -20.51
CA ALA A 485 0.79 -11.77 -21.49
C ALA A 485 -0.04 -10.55 -21.07
N VAL A 486 -0.24 -9.62 -22.00
CA VAL A 486 -1.03 -8.39 -21.81
C VAL A 486 -2.04 -8.15 -22.93
N TRP A 487 -2.02 -9.01 -23.96
CA TRP A 487 -2.93 -9.00 -25.09
C TRP A 487 -3.57 -10.37 -25.29
N ARG A 488 -4.77 -10.37 -25.84
CA ARG A 488 -5.46 -11.55 -26.37
C ARG A 488 -5.83 -11.32 -27.83
N THR A 489 -5.55 -12.30 -28.69
CA THR A 489 -5.96 -12.30 -30.11
C THR A 489 -7.43 -12.75 -30.24
N HIS A 490 -8.03 -12.55 -31.43
CA HIS A 490 -9.33 -13.14 -31.75
C HIS A 490 -9.35 -14.69 -31.64
N GLY A 491 -8.22 -15.34 -31.94
CA GLY A 491 -8.05 -16.80 -31.81
C GLY A 491 -7.92 -17.28 -30.36
N GLY A 492 -7.87 -16.37 -29.38
CA GLY A 492 -7.75 -16.68 -27.96
C GLY A 492 -6.31 -16.83 -27.48
N GLU A 493 -5.31 -16.68 -28.36
CA GLU A 493 -3.90 -16.70 -27.95
C GLU A 493 -3.55 -15.47 -27.11
N GLN A 494 -2.71 -15.69 -26.10
CA GLN A 494 -2.24 -14.65 -25.21
C GLN A 494 -0.83 -14.20 -25.60
N LEU A 495 -0.63 -12.90 -25.76
CA LEU A 495 0.63 -12.32 -26.21
C LEU A 495 1.15 -11.29 -25.21
N SER A 496 2.46 -11.29 -24.99
CA SER A 496 3.16 -10.21 -24.27
C SER A 496 3.19 -8.95 -25.12
N ALA A 497 3.54 -7.81 -24.50
CA ALA A 497 3.65 -6.52 -25.21
C ALA A 497 4.63 -6.63 -26.39
N VAL A 498 5.82 -7.19 -26.13
CA VAL A 498 6.85 -7.39 -27.15
C VAL A 498 6.44 -8.39 -28.24
N ALA A 499 5.84 -9.52 -27.87
CA ALA A 499 5.41 -10.51 -28.85
C ALA A 499 4.30 -9.96 -29.76
N ALA A 500 3.34 -9.22 -29.20
CA ALA A 500 2.30 -8.57 -29.97
C ALA A 500 2.89 -7.53 -30.95
N HIS A 501 3.83 -6.70 -30.50
CA HIS A 501 4.50 -5.73 -31.36
C HIS A 501 5.24 -6.42 -32.53
N VAL A 502 6.03 -7.46 -32.24
CA VAL A 502 6.79 -8.21 -33.25
C VAL A 502 5.85 -8.88 -34.26
N LEU A 503 4.80 -9.56 -33.82
CA LEU A 503 3.88 -10.28 -34.71
C LEU A 503 3.04 -9.33 -35.57
N VAL A 504 2.66 -8.16 -35.05
CA VAL A 504 2.00 -7.12 -35.84
C VAL A 504 2.95 -6.55 -36.89
N GLY A 505 4.20 -6.22 -36.51
CA GLY A 505 5.21 -5.71 -37.44
C GLY A 505 5.58 -6.70 -38.56
N ASN A 506 5.42 -8.01 -38.32
CA ASN A 506 5.67 -9.07 -39.30
C ASN A 506 4.39 -9.54 -40.05
N GLY A 507 3.26 -8.85 -39.89
CA GLY A 507 2.01 -9.16 -40.59
C GLY A 507 1.36 -10.50 -40.19
N ARG A 508 1.72 -11.07 -39.02
CA ARG A 508 1.17 -12.34 -38.51
C ARG A 508 -0.10 -12.14 -37.68
N VAL A 509 -0.27 -10.97 -37.09
CA VAL A 509 -1.46 -10.57 -36.33
C VAL A 509 -1.84 -9.15 -36.74
N ARG A 510 -3.13 -8.85 -36.89
CA ARG A 510 -3.58 -7.47 -37.13
C ARG A 510 -3.74 -6.75 -35.80
N GLY A 511 -3.32 -5.49 -35.73
CA GLY A 511 -3.45 -4.68 -34.50
C GLY A 511 -4.90 -4.59 -34.00
N ASP A 512 -5.86 -4.49 -34.91
CA ASP A 512 -7.30 -4.40 -34.58
C ASP A 512 -7.87 -5.68 -33.92
N ASP A 513 -7.19 -6.81 -34.11
CA ASP A 513 -7.55 -8.11 -33.53
C ASP A 513 -7.03 -8.28 -32.10
N LEU A 514 -6.21 -7.35 -31.61
CA LEU A 514 -5.71 -7.35 -30.24
C LEU A 514 -6.73 -6.73 -29.28
N ARG A 515 -6.89 -7.38 -28.14
CA ARG A 515 -7.68 -6.89 -27.00
C ARG A 515 -6.81 -6.91 -25.76
N ALA A 516 -6.81 -5.81 -24.99
CA ALA A 516 -6.06 -5.74 -23.74
C ALA A 516 -6.53 -6.83 -22.78
N LEU A 517 -5.58 -7.58 -22.23
CA LEU A 517 -5.83 -8.65 -21.28
C LEU A 517 -5.83 -8.07 -19.86
N HIS A 518 -6.99 -8.12 -19.21
CA HIS A 518 -7.10 -7.88 -17.78
C HIS A 518 -6.88 -9.21 -17.06
N LEU A 519 -5.67 -9.43 -16.57
CA LEU A 519 -5.28 -10.66 -15.89
C LEU A 519 -6.01 -10.82 -14.56
N VAL A 520 -6.14 -9.73 -13.82
CA VAL A 520 -6.91 -9.69 -12.57
C VAL A 520 -8.16 -8.87 -12.78
N LYS A 521 -9.31 -9.50 -12.60
CA LYS A 521 -10.61 -8.82 -12.58
C LYS A 521 -10.95 -8.44 -11.15
N TRP A 522 -10.53 -7.25 -10.74
CA TRP A 522 -10.92 -6.72 -9.45
C TRP A 522 -12.43 -6.49 -9.39
N PRO A 523 -13.08 -6.82 -8.28
CA PRO A 523 -14.49 -6.53 -8.07
C PRO A 523 -14.67 -5.05 -7.72
N ASP A 524 -14.14 -4.15 -8.55
CA ASP A 524 -14.18 -2.71 -8.40
C ASP A 524 -15.62 -2.15 -8.50
N LEU A 525 -15.85 -0.86 -8.20
CA LEU A 525 -17.21 -0.27 -8.19
C LEU A 525 -18.00 -0.64 -9.45
N VAL A 526 -19.16 -1.25 -9.21
CA VAL A 526 -20.03 -1.73 -10.27
C VAL A 526 -21.35 -0.94 -10.38
N SER A 527 -21.60 0.00 -9.44
CA SER A 527 -22.71 1.00 -9.37
C SER A 527 -22.65 1.71 -7.98
N PRO A 528 -23.41 2.79 -7.67
CA PRO A 528 -23.21 3.60 -6.45
C PRO A 528 -23.30 2.82 -5.14
N GLY A 529 -22.23 2.86 -4.34
CA GLY A 529 -22.16 2.04 -3.14
C GLY A 529 -22.97 2.51 -1.92
N ASP A 530 -23.79 3.56 -1.98
CA ASP A 530 -24.73 3.94 -0.89
C ASP A 530 -25.94 4.74 -1.43
N PRO A 531 -27.12 4.79 -0.77
CA PRO A 531 -28.37 5.31 -1.35
C PRO A 531 -28.34 6.83 -1.52
N VAL A 532 -27.58 7.54 -0.70
CA VAL A 532 -27.45 9.00 -0.76
C VAL A 532 -26.54 9.38 -1.92
N THR A 533 -25.39 8.72 -2.05
CA THR A 533 -24.51 8.90 -3.21
C THR A 533 -25.16 8.38 -4.49
N GLY A 534 -25.95 7.31 -4.43
CA GLY A 534 -26.74 6.82 -5.56
C GLY A 534 -27.77 7.83 -6.04
N LEU A 535 -28.54 8.42 -5.12
CA LEU A 535 -29.48 9.49 -5.43
C LEU A 535 -28.76 10.74 -6.00
N VAL A 536 -27.70 11.21 -5.34
CA VAL A 536 -26.98 12.43 -5.73
C VAL A 536 -26.23 12.26 -7.06
N LEU A 537 -25.53 11.14 -7.28
CA LEU A 537 -24.88 10.85 -8.56
C LEU A 537 -25.90 10.59 -9.65
N GLY A 538 -27.01 9.90 -9.34
CA GLY A 538 -28.10 9.67 -10.28
C GLY A 538 -28.72 10.99 -10.76
N ILE A 539 -29.00 11.92 -9.84
CA ILE A 539 -29.50 13.27 -10.16
C ILE A 539 -28.43 14.08 -10.90
N GLY A 540 -27.18 14.06 -10.45
CA GLY A 540 -26.08 14.83 -11.04
C GLY A 540 -25.74 14.38 -12.46
N GLN A 541 -25.66 13.07 -12.73
CA GLN A 541 -25.45 12.53 -14.07
C GLN A 541 -26.66 12.79 -14.98
N ALA A 542 -27.88 12.64 -14.46
CA ALA A 542 -29.11 12.93 -15.19
C ALA A 542 -29.22 14.40 -15.61
N LEU A 543 -28.93 15.34 -14.70
CA LEU A 543 -29.05 16.78 -14.98
C LEU A 543 -27.84 17.34 -15.73
N GLY A 544 -26.63 16.85 -15.43
CA GLY A 544 -25.40 17.30 -16.08
C GLY A 544 -25.36 16.96 -17.57
N SER A 545 -25.71 15.72 -17.93
CA SER A 545 -25.79 15.28 -19.34
C SER A 545 -26.87 16.04 -20.13
N VAL A 546 -28.00 16.36 -19.49
CA VAL A 546 -29.07 17.18 -20.09
C VAL A 546 -28.59 18.63 -20.32
N VAL A 547 -27.82 19.20 -19.39
CA VAL A 547 -27.31 20.58 -19.49
C VAL A 547 -26.18 20.70 -20.52
N GLU A 548 -25.26 19.74 -20.61
CA GLU A 548 -24.19 19.74 -21.61
C GLU A 548 -24.72 19.62 -23.04
N ASP A 549 -25.67 18.71 -23.28
CA ASP A 549 -26.24 18.52 -24.62
C ASP A 549 -27.17 19.66 -25.04
N ALA A 550 -27.86 20.30 -24.09
CA ALA A 550 -28.62 21.52 -24.34
C ALA A 550 -27.71 22.70 -24.74
N LYS A 551 -26.50 22.79 -24.17
CA LYS A 551 -25.49 23.79 -24.57
C LYS A 551 -24.81 23.46 -25.90
N GLY A 552 -24.65 22.18 -26.22
CA GLY A 552 -24.01 21.70 -27.44
C GLY A 552 -24.91 21.57 -28.67
N GLY A 553 -26.23 21.76 -28.54
CA GLY A 553 -27.18 21.68 -29.67
C GLY A 553 -27.51 20.26 -30.15
N HIS A 554 -27.19 19.23 -29.36
CA HIS A 554 -27.39 17.82 -29.73
C HIS A 554 -28.81 17.32 -29.39
N TRP A 555 -29.83 17.83 -30.10
CA TRP A 555 -31.25 17.59 -29.83
C TRP A 555 -31.67 16.10 -29.77
N GLY A 556 -30.98 15.22 -30.52
CA GLY A 556 -31.21 13.77 -30.46
C GLY A 556 -30.68 13.09 -29.17
N LYS A 557 -29.55 13.57 -28.61
CA LYS A 557 -29.01 13.08 -27.32
C LYS A 557 -29.85 13.58 -26.14
N LEU A 558 -30.37 14.80 -26.23
CA LEU A 558 -31.22 15.43 -25.21
C LEU A 558 -32.47 14.60 -24.88
N GLY A 559 -33.22 14.15 -25.89
CA GLY A 559 -34.43 13.35 -25.69
C GLY A 559 -34.16 12.00 -25.04
N LEU A 560 -33.03 11.37 -25.38
CA LEU A 560 -32.61 10.08 -24.83
C LEU A 560 -32.15 10.21 -23.36
N HIS A 561 -31.40 11.27 -23.04
CA HIS A 561 -30.96 11.56 -21.68
C HIS A 561 -32.11 11.94 -20.74
N MET A 562 -33.15 12.64 -21.23
CA MET A 562 -34.37 12.92 -20.47
C MET A 562 -35.16 11.66 -20.09
N LEU A 563 -35.23 10.66 -20.97
CA LEU A 563 -35.84 9.35 -20.68
C LEU A 563 -34.99 8.50 -19.73
N ARG A 564 -33.66 8.63 -19.80
CA ARG A 564 -32.70 7.90 -18.97
C ARG A 564 -32.62 8.42 -17.53
N ALA A 565 -32.86 9.71 -17.33
CA ALA A 565 -32.72 10.37 -16.04
C ALA A 565 -33.52 9.71 -14.89
N PRO A 566 -34.84 9.48 -15.01
CA PRO A 566 -35.63 8.86 -13.94
C PRO A 566 -35.20 7.42 -13.64
N LEU A 567 -34.88 6.64 -14.68
CA LEU A 567 -34.44 5.25 -14.56
C LEU A 567 -33.06 5.15 -13.89
N THR A 568 -32.15 6.08 -14.21
CA THR A 568 -30.82 6.15 -13.61
C THR A 568 -30.91 6.51 -12.13
N ILE A 569 -31.78 7.45 -11.77
CA ILE A 569 -32.04 7.82 -10.37
C ILE A 569 -32.62 6.63 -9.59
N LEU A 570 -33.64 5.95 -10.15
CA LEU A 570 -34.30 4.82 -9.50
C LEU A 570 -33.35 3.63 -9.28
N ALA A 571 -32.56 3.27 -10.31
CA ALA A 571 -31.54 2.21 -10.22
C ALA A 571 -30.49 2.54 -9.16
N ALA A 572 -29.99 3.78 -9.16
CA ALA A 572 -28.95 4.21 -8.25
C ALA A 572 -29.43 4.27 -6.79
N MET A 573 -30.69 4.65 -6.54
CA MET A 573 -31.31 4.60 -5.21
C MET A 573 -31.47 3.17 -4.68
N ALA A 574 -32.05 2.28 -5.48
CA ALA A 574 -32.30 0.89 -5.10
C ALA A 574 -30.99 0.14 -4.81
N PHE A 575 -29.98 0.36 -5.66
CA PHE A 575 -28.65 -0.22 -5.51
C PHE A 575 -27.89 0.35 -4.31
N GLY A 576 -27.97 1.65 -4.10
CA GLY A 576 -27.37 2.27 -2.93
C GLY A 576 -27.94 1.75 -1.61
N LEU A 577 -29.27 1.58 -1.53
CA LEU A 577 -29.93 1.07 -0.33
C LEU A 577 -29.50 -0.38 0.00
N PHE A 578 -29.35 -1.21 -1.04
CA PHE A 578 -28.80 -2.57 -0.91
C PHE A 578 -27.38 -2.58 -0.33
N ASN A 579 -26.48 -1.73 -0.86
CA ASN A 579 -25.09 -1.65 -0.37
C ASN A 579 -24.96 -1.12 1.06
N LEU A 580 -25.80 -0.16 1.46
CA LEU A 580 -25.83 0.35 2.83
C LEU A 580 -26.24 -0.76 3.81
N LEU A 581 -27.25 -1.54 3.44
CA LEU A 581 -27.72 -2.66 4.24
C LEU A 581 -26.60 -3.70 4.44
N ASP A 582 -25.86 -4.02 3.37
CA ASP A 582 -24.76 -4.96 3.40
C ASP A 582 -23.55 -4.45 4.21
N PHE A 583 -23.23 -3.15 4.08
CA PHE A 583 -22.18 -2.49 4.87
C PHE A 583 -22.50 -2.47 6.38
N VAL A 584 -23.74 -2.14 6.76
CA VAL A 584 -24.18 -2.13 8.16
C VAL A 584 -24.08 -3.53 8.75
N LEU A 585 -24.47 -4.57 8.01
CA LEU A 585 -24.37 -5.96 8.44
C LEU A 585 -22.91 -6.43 8.58
N TYR A 586 -22.03 -6.10 7.62
CA TYR A 586 -20.59 -6.37 7.70
C TYR A 586 -19.96 -5.79 8.98
N LYS A 587 -20.24 -4.53 9.32
CA LYS A 587 -19.68 -3.89 10.52
C LYS A 587 -20.26 -4.49 11.82
N LEU A 588 -21.55 -4.85 11.84
CA LEU A 588 -22.22 -5.41 13.02
C LEU A 588 -21.93 -6.92 13.24
N GLY A 589 -21.56 -7.68 12.21
CA GLY A 589 -21.26 -9.11 12.30
C GLY A 589 -20.36 -9.60 11.19
N SER A 590 -19.13 -10.01 11.52
CA SER A 590 -18.32 -10.85 10.62
C SER A 590 -18.72 -12.31 10.88
N PRO A 591 -18.77 -13.26 9.91
CA PRO A 591 -17.94 -13.41 8.70
C PRO A 591 -18.72 -13.81 7.43
N CYS A 592 -19.83 -13.16 7.10
CA CYS A 592 -20.49 -13.45 5.82
C CYS A 592 -19.76 -12.72 4.70
N GLU A 593 -19.17 -13.47 3.76
CA GLU A 593 -18.58 -12.93 2.53
C GLU A 593 -19.56 -11.95 1.85
N PRO A 594 -19.12 -10.75 1.43
CA PRO A 594 -19.95 -9.89 0.61
C PRO A 594 -20.27 -10.61 -0.69
N LYS A 595 -21.54 -10.94 -0.93
CA LYS A 595 -21.97 -11.56 -2.19
C LYS A 595 -21.87 -10.52 -3.30
N LEU A 596 -20.84 -10.66 -4.11
CA LEU A 596 -20.58 -9.87 -5.30
C LEU A 596 -21.64 -10.16 -6.38
N TYR A 597 -22.68 -9.33 -6.46
CA TYR A 597 -23.54 -9.29 -7.64
C TYR A 597 -22.83 -8.53 -8.75
N ALA A 598 -22.51 -9.26 -9.82
CA ALA A 598 -21.79 -8.77 -10.98
C ALA A 598 -22.64 -7.83 -11.85
N SER A 599 -22.21 -6.59 -12.07
CA SER A 599 -22.91 -5.63 -12.93
C SER A 599 -22.02 -4.84 -13.90
N ASN A 600 -20.90 -5.39 -14.38
CA ASN A 600 -20.10 -4.72 -15.42
C ASN A 600 -20.54 -5.17 -16.84
N PRO A 601 -21.36 -4.38 -17.57
CA PRO A 601 -21.79 -4.72 -18.93
C PRO A 601 -20.67 -4.78 -19.96
N ARG A 602 -19.44 -4.38 -19.62
CA ARG A 602 -18.25 -4.51 -20.49
C ARG A 602 -17.52 -5.85 -20.32
N THR A 603 -17.86 -6.67 -19.34
CA THR A 603 -17.12 -7.93 -19.03
C THR A 603 -17.95 -9.20 -19.15
N TYR A 604 -19.25 -9.09 -19.41
CA TYR A 604 -20.15 -10.22 -19.59
C TYR A 604 -20.76 -10.15 -20.98
N THR A 605 -20.94 -11.29 -21.62
CA THR A 605 -21.81 -11.34 -22.79
C THR A 605 -23.24 -10.99 -22.35
N TYR A 606 -24.02 -10.43 -23.27
CA TYR A 606 -25.39 -10.01 -22.98
C TYR A 606 -26.25 -11.13 -22.35
N ALA A 607 -26.04 -12.37 -22.78
CA ALA A 607 -26.70 -13.55 -22.22
C ALA A 607 -26.29 -13.84 -20.77
N GLN A 608 -25.02 -13.63 -20.40
CA GLN A 608 -24.54 -13.80 -19.03
C GLN A 608 -25.16 -12.77 -18.07
N MET A 609 -25.26 -11.51 -18.49
CA MET A 609 -25.95 -10.48 -17.68
C MET A 609 -27.42 -10.81 -17.45
N LEU A 610 -28.14 -11.22 -18.49
CA LEU A 610 -29.55 -11.62 -18.36
C LEU A 610 -29.70 -12.84 -17.45
N GLY A 611 -28.77 -13.81 -17.53
CA GLY A 611 -28.72 -14.96 -16.63
C GLY A 611 -28.52 -14.58 -15.17
N PHE A 612 -27.58 -13.67 -14.87
CA PHE A 612 -27.35 -13.19 -13.50
C PHE A 612 -28.54 -12.40 -12.95
N LEU A 613 -29.14 -11.54 -13.76
CA LEU A 613 -30.29 -10.73 -13.38
C LEU A 613 -31.54 -11.59 -13.15
N ALA A 614 -31.75 -12.64 -13.96
CA ALA A 614 -32.85 -13.59 -13.76
C ALA A 614 -32.63 -14.50 -12.54
N ALA A 615 -31.38 -14.84 -12.22
CA ALA A 615 -31.03 -15.73 -11.12
C ALA A 615 -30.93 -15.04 -9.75
N ALA A 616 -30.62 -13.73 -9.69
CA ALA A 616 -30.36 -13.02 -8.44
C ALA A 616 -31.48 -13.12 -7.37
N PRO A 617 -32.78 -13.00 -7.71
CA PRO A 617 -33.86 -13.19 -6.74
C PRO A 617 -33.91 -14.63 -6.19
N TRP A 618 -33.61 -15.61 -7.03
CA TRP A 618 -33.62 -17.04 -6.66
C TRP A 618 -32.40 -17.41 -5.82
N VAL A 619 -31.25 -16.80 -6.06
CA VAL A 619 -30.02 -16.99 -5.26
C VAL A 619 -30.15 -16.39 -3.86
N GLU A 620 -30.77 -15.21 -3.73
CA GLU A 620 -31.08 -14.63 -2.42
C GLU A 620 -32.14 -15.44 -1.67
N LEU A 621 -33.21 -15.84 -2.35
CA LEU A 621 -34.26 -16.67 -1.77
C LEU A 621 -33.70 -18.04 -1.33
N ALA A 622 -32.88 -18.68 -2.17
CA ALA A 622 -32.20 -19.92 -1.82
C ALA A 622 -31.28 -19.71 -0.62
N SER A 623 -30.49 -18.64 -0.57
CA SER A 623 -29.61 -18.35 0.56
C SER A 623 -30.33 -18.10 1.87
N ALA A 624 -31.51 -17.48 1.83
CA ALA A 624 -32.36 -17.26 3.00
C ALA A 624 -32.98 -18.57 3.51
N VAL A 625 -33.16 -19.55 2.62
CA VAL A 625 -33.77 -20.86 2.91
C VAL A 625 -32.73 -21.94 3.25
N THR A 626 -31.53 -21.88 2.67
CA THR A 626 -30.48 -22.92 2.79
C THR A 626 -29.30 -22.54 3.69
N GLY A 627 -29.27 -21.32 4.23
CA GLY A 627 -28.27 -20.93 5.22
C GLY A 627 -28.33 -21.87 6.43
N PRO A 628 -27.20 -22.40 6.93
CA PRO A 628 -27.25 -23.29 8.09
C PRO A 628 -27.90 -22.54 9.26
N PRO A 629 -28.76 -23.18 10.07
CA PRO A 629 -29.31 -22.58 11.28
C PRO A 629 -28.20 -22.46 12.32
N VAL A 630 -27.23 -21.57 12.09
CA VAL A 630 -26.22 -21.21 13.06
C VAL A 630 -26.86 -20.16 13.96
N LEU A 631 -27.62 -20.64 14.95
CA LEU A 631 -27.79 -20.07 16.29
C LEU A 631 -28.90 -20.82 17.06
N ALA A 632 -28.68 -22.10 17.37
CA ALA A 632 -29.47 -22.81 18.37
C ALA A 632 -28.59 -23.50 19.44
N ARG A 633 -27.36 -23.02 19.68
CA ARG A 633 -26.49 -23.55 20.76
C ARG A 633 -25.78 -22.53 21.65
N SER A 634 -26.09 -21.25 21.58
CA SER A 634 -25.79 -20.34 22.71
C SER A 634 -26.94 -19.36 22.91
N GLY A 635 -27.39 -19.19 24.16
CA GLY A 635 -28.59 -18.44 24.57
C GLY A 635 -28.55 -16.92 24.34
N ARG A 636 -27.84 -16.43 23.31
CA ARG A 636 -27.77 -15.01 22.90
C ARG A 636 -28.09 -14.79 21.41
N GLY A 637 -28.83 -15.71 20.78
CA GLY A 637 -29.14 -15.68 19.33
C GLY A 637 -30.52 -15.13 18.92
N ALA A 638 -31.48 -14.99 19.84
CA ALA A 638 -32.88 -14.69 19.52
C ALA A 638 -33.15 -13.37 18.74
N PRO A 639 -32.48 -12.24 19.02
CA PRO A 639 -32.75 -10.99 18.28
C PRO A 639 -32.10 -10.94 16.89
N ARG A 640 -31.17 -11.85 16.57
CA ARG A 640 -30.46 -11.87 15.27
C ARG A 640 -31.30 -12.54 14.17
N ALA A 641 -31.92 -13.66 14.50
CA ALA A 641 -32.83 -14.38 13.59
C ALA A 641 -34.12 -13.60 13.28
N ALA A 642 -34.59 -12.78 14.23
CA ALA A 642 -35.79 -11.94 14.05
C ALA A 642 -35.60 -10.79 13.03
N LEU A 643 -34.36 -10.37 12.77
CA LEU A 643 -34.02 -9.32 11.81
C LEU A 643 -33.70 -9.86 10.40
N GLU A 644 -33.16 -11.07 10.30
CA GLU A 644 -32.67 -11.62 9.03
C GLU A 644 -33.77 -11.92 8.01
N ALA A 645 -34.92 -12.45 8.44
CA ALA A 645 -36.04 -12.73 7.54
C ALA A 645 -36.62 -11.46 6.87
N PRO A 646 -36.97 -10.38 7.60
CA PRO A 646 -37.42 -9.15 6.97
C PRO A 646 -36.31 -8.47 6.13
N LEU A 647 -35.04 -8.57 6.54
CA LEU A 647 -33.90 -8.07 5.75
C LEU A 647 -33.73 -8.82 4.42
N ALA A 648 -33.95 -10.14 4.40
CA ALA A 648 -33.87 -10.96 3.19
C ALA A 648 -35.00 -10.64 2.20
N VAL A 649 -36.21 -10.37 2.69
CA VAL A 649 -37.34 -9.93 1.85
C VAL A 649 -37.04 -8.57 1.22
N VAL A 650 -36.52 -7.62 2.00
CA VAL A 650 -36.11 -6.30 1.48
C VAL A 650 -34.99 -6.43 0.44
N ARG A 651 -33.99 -7.29 0.67
CA ARG A 651 -32.92 -7.58 -0.32
C ARG A 651 -33.49 -8.12 -1.63
N THR A 652 -34.44 -9.05 -1.56
CA THR A 652 -35.06 -9.66 -2.74
C THR A 652 -35.85 -8.63 -3.56
N LEU A 653 -36.62 -7.75 -2.89
CA LEU A 653 -37.37 -6.68 -3.55
C LEU A 653 -36.44 -5.64 -4.21
N LEU A 654 -35.34 -5.27 -3.54
CA LEU A 654 -34.34 -4.36 -4.10
C LEU A 654 -33.59 -4.99 -5.28
N ALA A 655 -33.30 -6.29 -5.24
CA ALA A 655 -32.71 -7.02 -6.36
C ALA A 655 -33.63 -7.01 -7.59
N LEU A 656 -34.92 -7.28 -7.42
CA LEU A 656 -35.91 -7.22 -8.51
C LEU A 656 -36.03 -5.83 -9.14
N LEU A 657 -36.02 -4.77 -8.32
CA LEU A 657 -36.05 -3.39 -8.78
C LEU A 657 -34.79 -3.02 -9.60
N ASN A 658 -33.61 -3.47 -9.14
CA ASN A 658 -32.35 -3.31 -9.87
C ASN A 658 -32.33 -4.05 -11.21
N VAL A 659 -32.97 -5.23 -11.29
CA VAL A 659 -33.11 -5.97 -12.55
C VAL A 659 -33.92 -5.19 -13.58
N ALA A 660 -35.07 -4.65 -13.18
CA ALA A 660 -35.92 -3.86 -14.05
C ALA A 660 -35.23 -2.57 -14.53
N ALA A 661 -34.56 -1.85 -13.62
CA ALA A 661 -33.89 -0.61 -13.95
C ALA A 661 -32.58 -0.83 -14.76
N GLY A 662 -31.86 -1.93 -14.50
CA GLY A 662 -30.68 -2.34 -15.25
C GLY A 662 -31.00 -2.71 -16.71
N LEU A 663 -32.08 -3.45 -16.95
CA LEU A 663 -32.57 -3.77 -18.31
C LEU A 663 -32.86 -2.51 -19.14
N ALA A 664 -33.51 -1.52 -18.53
CA ALA A 664 -33.81 -0.25 -19.18
C ALA A 664 -32.55 0.61 -19.44
N GLY A 665 -31.62 0.69 -18.46
CA GLY A 665 -30.37 1.44 -18.59
C GLY A 665 -29.41 0.88 -19.66
N ILE A 666 -29.34 -0.44 -19.82
CA ILE A 666 -28.55 -1.11 -20.88
C ILE A 666 -29.10 -0.74 -22.27
N THR A 667 -30.42 -0.70 -22.41
CA THR A 667 -31.10 -0.36 -23.66
C THR A 667 -30.79 1.08 -24.08
N LEU A 668 -30.84 2.02 -23.13
CA LEU A 668 -30.50 3.44 -23.35
C LEU A 668 -29.02 3.65 -23.70
N ARG A 669 -28.09 2.96 -23.03
CA ARG A 669 -26.65 3.05 -23.34
C ARG A 669 -26.30 2.50 -24.72
N ARG A 670 -27.00 1.45 -25.18
CA ARG A 670 -26.84 0.95 -26.56
C ARG A 670 -27.29 1.98 -27.58
N LEU A 671 -28.37 2.71 -27.30
CA LEU A 671 -28.81 3.83 -28.12
C LEU A 671 -27.79 4.98 -28.12
N GLU A 672 -27.23 5.37 -26.98
CA GLU A 672 -26.18 6.42 -26.92
C GLU A 672 -24.93 6.05 -27.71
N VAL A 673 -24.45 4.81 -27.56
CA VAL A 673 -23.27 4.32 -28.31
C VAL A 673 -23.57 4.22 -29.80
N ALA A 674 -24.79 3.80 -30.18
CA ALA A 674 -25.23 3.81 -31.58
C ALA A 674 -25.29 5.23 -32.13
N CYS A 675 -25.86 6.17 -31.39
CA CYS A 675 -25.94 7.59 -31.74
C CYS A 675 -24.54 8.22 -31.89
N ALA A 676 -23.63 8.01 -30.93
CA ALA A 676 -22.25 8.50 -31.01
C ALA A 676 -21.48 7.95 -32.22
N ARG A 677 -21.70 6.67 -32.57
CA ARG A 677 -21.14 6.05 -33.79
C ARG A 677 -21.71 6.65 -35.07
N THR A 678 -23.02 6.88 -35.14
CA THR A 678 -23.65 7.55 -36.30
C THR A 678 -23.23 9.02 -36.45
N MET A 679 -22.79 9.67 -35.37
CA MET A 679 -22.29 11.05 -35.37
C MET A 679 -20.76 11.16 -35.61
N GLY A 680 -20.06 10.05 -35.85
CA GLY A 680 -18.63 10.06 -36.18
C GLY A 680 -17.68 10.36 -35.01
N GLU A 681 -18.17 10.38 -33.76
CA GLU A 681 -17.34 10.58 -32.57
C GLU A 681 -16.44 9.34 -32.35
N ARG A 682 -15.11 9.51 -32.45
CA ARG A 682 -14.16 8.46 -32.04
C ARG A 682 -14.27 8.26 -30.54
N GLN A 683 -14.46 7.01 -30.09
CA GLN A 683 -14.32 6.67 -28.67
C GLN A 683 -12.94 7.12 -28.17
N GLY A 684 -12.90 7.73 -26.99
CA GLY A 684 -11.65 8.11 -26.33
C GLY A 684 -10.67 6.93 -26.32
N ARG A 685 -9.42 7.20 -26.67
CA ARG A 685 -8.35 6.19 -26.80
C ARG A 685 -8.10 5.50 -25.45
N ASP A 686 -7.89 4.18 -25.48
CA ASP A 686 -7.60 3.39 -24.29
C ASP A 686 -6.13 3.59 -23.87
N VAL A 687 -5.90 4.48 -22.90
CA VAL A 687 -4.57 4.86 -22.39
C VAL A 687 -3.72 3.65 -22.01
N VAL A 688 -4.31 2.60 -21.42
CA VAL A 688 -3.56 1.40 -21.04
C VAL A 688 -3.12 0.62 -22.28
N ALA A 689 -3.99 0.49 -23.29
CA ALA A 689 -3.67 -0.16 -24.54
C ALA A 689 -2.51 0.58 -25.27
N GLU A 690 -2.56 1.91 -25.32
CA GLU A 690 -1.50 2.73 -25.93
C GLU A 690 -0.16 2.57 -25.19
N ALA A 691 -0.19 2.60 -23.86
CA ALA A 691 0.98 2.36 -23.03
C ALA A 691 1.61 0.98 -23.30
N ARG A 692 0.80 -0.08 -23.43
CA ARG A 692 1.28 -1.44 -23.76
C ARG A 692 1.85 -1.55 -25.17
N VAL A 693 1.32 -0.80 -26.15
CA VAL A 693 1.91 -0.71 -27.49
C VAL A 693 3.30 -0.05 -27.43
N ARG A 694 3.44 1.06 -26.70
CA ARG A 694 4.72 1.74 -26.48
C ARG A 694 5.73 0.81 -25.81
N GLN A 695 5.32 0.11 -24.75
CA GLN A 695 6.15 -0.89 -24.06
C GLN A 695 6.64 -1.97 -25.04
N GLY A 696 5.77 -2.51 -25.89
CA GLY A 696 6.14 -3.57 -26.83
C GLY A 696 7.20 -3.16 -27.84
N ARG A 697 7.17 -1.89 -28.30
CA ARG A 697 8.20 -1.33 -29.18
C ARG A 697 9.57 -1.27 -28.49
N VAL A 698 9.60 -0.70 -27.28
CA VAL A 698 10.83 -0.54 -26.48
C VAL A 698 11.45 -1.90 -26.13
N GLU A 699 10.62 -2.83 -25.68
CA GLU A 699 11.09 -4.18 -25.35
C GLU A 699 11.61 -4.93 -26.58
N ALA A 700 11.03 -4.70 -27.77
CA ALA A 700 11.51 -5.32 -29.01
C ALA A 700 12.89 -4.80 -29.41
N GLU A 701 13.18 -3.52 -29.21
CA GLU A 701 14.50 -2.94 -29.42
C GLU A 701 15.53 -3.52 -28.45
N GLY A 702 15.18 -3.63 -27.17
CA GLY A 702 16.00 -4.29 -26.16
C GLY A 702 16.32 -5.75 -26.49
N LEU A 703 15.33 -6.52 -26.95
CA LEU A 703 15.55 -7.92 -27.38
C LEU A 703 16.46 -8.05 -28.59
N ARG A 704 16.46 -7.07 -29.52
CA ARG A 704 17.40 -7.08 -30.65
C ARG A 704 18.84 -6.87 -30.18
N ALA A 705 19.04 -5.94 -29.24
CA ALA A 705 20.36 -5.69 -28.66
C ALA A 705 20.88 -6.92 -27.89
N GLU A 706 20.06 -7.49 -27.01
CA GLU A 706 20.38 -8.72 -26.26
C GLU A 706 20.66 -9.90 -27.20
N GLY A 707 19.83 -10.08 -28.24
CA GLY A 707 20.04 -11.11 -29.25
C GLY A 707 21.36 -10.94 -30.00
N ALA A 708 21.73 -9.71 -30.36
CA ALA A 708 23.00 -9.42 -31.03
C ALA A 708 24.21 -9.77 -30.15
N GLU A 709 24.17 -9.44 -28.85
CA GLU A 709 25.23 -9.81 -27.90
C GLU A 709 25.37 -11.33 -27.73
N MET A 710 24.25 -12.05 -27.77
CA MET A 710 24.23 -13.51 -27.64
C MET A 710 24.44 -14.27 -28.96
N GLY A 711 24.53 -13.58 -30.11
CA GLY A 711 24.57 -14.20 -31.44
C GLY A 711 23.29 -14.97 -31.81
N ARG A 712 22.13 -14.53 -31.31
CA ARG A 712 20.82 -15.18 -31.50
C ARG A 712 19.77 -14.20 -32.02
N ASP A 713 18.89 -14.66 -32.91
CA ASP A 713 17.73 -13.88 -33.34
C ASP A 713 16.51 -14.11 -32.43
N LEU A 714 16.50 -13.44 -31.27
CA LEU A 714 15.42 -13.56 -30.29
C LEU A 714 14.07 -13.06 -30.84
N VAL A 715 14.08 -12.09 -31.75
CA VAL A 715 12.86 -11.55 -32.38
C VAL A 715 12.32 -12.54 -33.43
N GLY A 716 13.19 -13.11 -34.26
CA GLY A 716 12.83 -14.16 -35.21
C GLY A 716 12.34 -15.44 -34.53
N ASP A 717 12.89 -15.79 -33.37
CA ASP A 717 12.43 -16.92 -32.55
C ASP A 717 10.94 -16.79 -32.16
N ILE A 718 10.46 -15.56 -31.87
CA ILE A 718 9.03 -15.30 -31.59
C ILE A 718 8.16 -15.60 -32.80
N VAL A 719 8.57 -15.12 -33.99
CA VAL A 719 7.84 -15.34 -35.24
C VAL A 719 7.82 -16.82 -35.61
N ARG A 720 8.97 -17.50 -35.48
CA ARG A 720 9.08 -18.95 -35.76
C ARG A 720 8.14 -19.76 -34.85
N ARG A 721 8.15 -19.50 -33.54
CA ARG A 721 7.27 -20.17 -32.57
C ARG A 721 5.79 -19.94 -32.87
N TRP A 722 5.42 -18.74 -33.32
CA TRP A 722 4.06 -18.45 -33.76
C TRP A 722 3.66 -19.29 -34.97
N ASP A 723 4.50 -19.32 -36.01
CA ASP A 723 4.24 -20.07 -37.24
C ASP A 723 4.21 -21.59 -37.02
N GLU A 724 5.02 -22.11 -36.09
CA GLU A 724 4.93 -23.50 -35.63
C GLU A 724 3.61 -23.78 -34.91
N LYS A 725 3.22 -22.91 -33.97
CA LYS A 725 1.98 -23.05 -33.20
C LYS A 725 0.72 -22.95 -34.06
N LYS A 726 0.73 -22.14 -35.14
CA LYS A 726 -0.41 -22.04 -36.07
C LYS A 726 -0.48 -23.18 -37.09
N ARG A 727 0.61 -23.93 -37.26
CA ARG A 727 0.65 -25.14 -38.11
C ARG A 727 0.20 -26.39 -37.35
N ALA A 728 0.50 -26.46 -36.05
CA ALA A 728 -0.05 -27.44 -35.13
C ALA A 728 -1.53 -27.16 -34.86
#